data_AF-A0A920MNF1-F1
#
_entry.id   AF-A0A920MNF1-F1
#
_cell.length_a   1.000
_cell.length_b   1.000
_cell.length_c   1.000
_cell.angle_alpha   90.00
_cell.angle_beta   90.00
_cell.angle_gamma   90.00
#
_symmetry.space_group_name_H-M   'P 1'
#
loop_
_entity.id
_entity.type
_entity.pdbx_description
1 polymer ?
#
loop_
_entity_poly.entity_id
_entity_poly.type
_entity_poly.pdbx_seq_one_letter_code
_entity_poly.pdbx_strand_id
1 'polypeptide(L)'
;MNLSTNDDTNKTNYYNEEPHVHTIDDFLDYDTCLHFIQIASGKLKQALVSHGQKGEVSQGRTGKNCWISHSHDDITLNVATKIANHVGLPLVNAESYQIIYYDKNQEYRNHCDSWPHDGSEKSRRCMRLGGQRMITALCYLNNVKKGGNTRFTRLKIDVTPKAGRLLVFHNVYKDSNKRHPMSEHAGCPVEEGEKWAFNLWFREDNFKKIVYDPPRNKNLNITYKAVNEEGKDVVITDLTKINIGASYNPIIKSYDNVLVNEDLELLKKDLTFEDDTKKSTTWVPSGNHIRLLQKIARITGEPIDHFETIQAVQYPGGFTHKPHFDAYDSSLPESRIVKEKMGQRCKTISFFIEKGINYYFIKSSLSYTPEPMSLLVYENVKPGSNMREASVRKQITNLSNKPLVVFHIYVRERSRKSSYVYKPPSKKTETTETTKAYVLGDGKTETTVNPKEIKLEEATKTLEPINYISHLNETYKQFQDDTISKNGHKSLSFCNIRMGWDDIKNVISKFSEIRDETTGILNTNLLNKDYKFDEFTPVIVNNVFMPKAVDYISEYYHKGINAEQFPFGDRQSKRFKTRNDPIARVLHYEMLPLIEKITGEKLKPTYTYLSCYIKGSDLPQHTDNPDCWRTVSYLIDKPNGTNWDIYVDLRKQNVKHKGRYNDTPIPSKDNCVACDCDKGGMMMFDGTDHIHYREPLEHEYYYLLLLHYKPIDC
;
A
#
# COMPACT_ATOMS: atom_id res chain seq x y z
N MET A 1 -38.31 -10.97 -38.48
CA MET A 1 -37.95 -9.56 -38.21
C MET A 1 -36.74 -9.57 -37.30
N ASN A 2 -35.62 -9.07 -37.82
CA ASN A 2 -34.37 -8.89 -37.10
C ASN A 2 -34.50 -7.77 -36.07
N LEU A 3 -33.96 -7.98 -34.87
CA LEU A 3 -33.29 -6.93 -34.11
C LEU A 3 -31.92 -7.49 -33.73
N SER A 4 -30.90 -6.96 -34.41
CA SER A 4 -29.50 -7.34 -34.29
C SER A 4 -28.92 -6.91 -32.93
N THR A 5 -28.28 -7.85 -32.27
CA THR A 5 -27.37 -7.65 -31.14
C THR A 5 -26.06 -7.07 -31.64
N ASN A 6 -25.63 -5.92 -31.11
CA ASN A 6 -24.24 -5.48 -31.20
C ASN A 6 -23.45 -6.19 -30.10
N ASP A 7 -22.84 -7.33 -30.44
CA ASP A 7 -21.84 -8.01 -29.63
C ASP A 7 -20.51 -7.95 -30.40
N ASP A 8 -19.70 -6.93 -30.13
CA ASP A 8 -18.35 -6.81 -30.70
C ASP A 8 -17.42 -7.75 -29.91
N THR A 9 -17.18 -8.91 -30.51
CA THR A 9 -16.57 -10.10 -29.91
C THR A 9 -15.08 -9.92 -29.57
N ASN A 10 -14.72 -9.99 -28.29
CA ASN A 10 -13.37 -10.41 -27.91
C ASN A 10 -13.19 -11.89 -28.31
N LYS A 11 -12.35 -12.15 -29.31
CA LYS A 11 -12.14 -13.51 -29.86
C LYS A 11 -11.55 -14.44 -28.80
N THR A 12 -12.31 -15.45 -28.39
CA THR A 12 -11.86 -16.49 -27.45
C THR A 12 -11.04 -17.55 -28.19
N ASN A 13 -9.84 -17.87 -27.70
CA ASN A 13 -8.98 -18.92 -28.25
C ASN A 13 -8.95 -20.11 -27.29
N TYR A 14 -9.49 -21.25 -27.70
CA TYR A 14 -9.50 -22.50 -26.94
C TYR A 14 -8.23 -23.30 -27.24
N TYR A 15 -7.54 -23.76 -26.20
CA TYR A 15 -6.31 -24.56 -26.31
C TYR A 15 -6.53 -26.03 -25.93
N ASN A 16 -7.49 -26.32 -25.04
CA ASN A 16 -7.78 -27.67 -24.60
C ASN A 16 -9.19 -27.79 -24.02
N GLU A 17 -9.80 -28.95 -24.16
CA GLU A 17 -11.14 -29.24 -23.61
C GLU A 17 -11.08 -29.78 -22.18
N GLU A 18 -10.15 -30.71 -21.88
CA GLU A 18 -10.02 -31.34 -20.56
C GLU A 18 -8.54 -31.49 -20.13
N PRO A 19 -8.06 -30.70 -19.13
CA PRO A 19 -8.78 -29.64 -18.45
C PRO A 19 -9.04 -28.49 -19.42
N HIS A 20 -10.15 -27.80 -19.25
CA HIS A 20 -10.49 -26.65 -20.08
C HIS A 20 -9.40 -25.58 -19.96
N VAL A 21 -8.88 -25.08 -21.09
CA VAL A 21 -7.90 -23.98 -21.16
C VAL A 21 -8.24 -23.08 -22.33
N HIS A 22 -8.47 -21.79 -22.07
CA HIS A 22 -8.71 -20.80 -23.11
C HIS A 22 -8.16 -19.42 -22.75
N THR A 23 -7.97 -18.57 -23.76
CA THR A 23 -7.63 -17.15 -23.55
C THR A 23 -8.64 -16.23 -24.23
N ILE A 24 -8.73 -15.02 -23.69
CA ILE A 24 -9.48 -13.91 -24.27
C ILE A 24 -8.53 -12.72 -24.33
N ASP A 25 -8.24 -12.27 -25.53
CA ASP A 25 -7.43 -11.08 -25.76
C ASP A 25 -8.25 -9.83 -25.45
N ASP A 26 -7.56 -8.77 -25.02
CA ASP A 26 -8.15 -7.45 -24.82
C ASP A 26 -9.37 -7.50 -23.86
N PHE A 27 -9.33 -8.43 -22.90
CA PHE A 27 -10.36 -8.63 -21.88
C PHE A 27 -10.38 -7.46 -20.89
N LEU A 28 -9.19 -6.97 -20.52
CA LEU A 28 -9.00 -5.71 -19.82
C LEU A 28 -8.36 -4.69 -20.76
N ASP A 29 -8.80 -3.45 -20.67
CA ASP A 29 -8.11 -2.34 -21.30
C ASP A 29 -6.80 -1.99 -20.56
N TYR A 30 -5.98 -1.17 -21.21
CA TYR A 30 -4.68 -0.77 -20.69
C TYR A 30 -4.79 0.01 -19.36
N ASP A 31 -5.79 0.91 -19.24
CA ASP A 31 -5.97 1.74 -18.04
C ASP A 31 -6.32 0.87 -16.82
N THR A 32 -7.14 -0.16 -17.02
CA THR A 32 -7.47 -1.17 -16.01
C THR A 32 -6.24 -1.99 -15.65
N CYS A 33 -5.44 -2.41 -16.63
CA CYS A 33 -4.19 -3.13 -16.36
C CYS A 33 -3.22 -2.29 -15.52
N LEU A 34 -3.05 -1.03 -15.90
CA LEU A 34 -2.20 -0.08 -15.18
C LEU A 34 -2.73 0.20 -13.78
N HIS A 35 -4.04 0.32 -13.61
CA HIS A 35 -4.67 0.48 -12.29
C HIS A 35 -4.27 -0.65 -11.34
N PHE A 36 -4.34 -1.91 -11.80
CA PHE A 36 -3.90 -3.05 -10.98
C PHE A 36 -2.40 -3.01 -10.65
N ILE A 37 -1.54 -2.58 -11.58
CA ILE A 37 -0.12 -2.38 -11.31
C ILE A 37 0.09 -1.27 -10.27
N GLN A 38 -0.63 -0.16 -10.39
CA GLN A 38 -0.53 1.01 -9.49
C GLN A 38 -0.96 0.67 -8.06
N ILE A 39 -2.13 0.05 -7.88
CA ILE A 39 -2.62 -0.32 -6.54
C ILE A 39 -1.78 -1.44 -5.90
N ALA A 40 -1.00 -2.18 -6.69
CA ALA A 40 -0.06 -3.20 -6.24
C ALA A 40 1.34 -2.63 -5.92
N SER A 41 1.73 -1.54 -6.58
CA SER A 41 3.01 -0.86 -6.37
C SER A 41 3.19 -0.49 -4.90
N GLY A 42 4.37 -0.75 -4.34
CA GLY A 42 4.66 -0.57 -2.90
C GLY A 42 4.09 -1.64 -1.95
N LYS A 43 3.26 -2.58 -2.43
CA LYS A 43 2.71 -3.69 -1.61
C LYS A 43 3.33 -5.05 -1.89
N LEU A 44 4.13 -5.16 -2.95
CA LEU A 44 4.79 -6.40 -3.37
C LEU A 44 5.81 -6.90 -2.34
N LYS A 45 5.73 -8.19 -2.02
CA LYS A 45 6.69 -8.90 -1.15
C LYS A 45 7.17 -10.17 -1.84
N GLN A 46 8.26 -10.76 -1.37
CA GLN A 46 8.75 -12.04 -1.90
C GLN A 46 7.62 -13.09 -1.89
N ALA A 47 7.37 -13.73 -3.03
CA ALA A 47 6.30 -14.70 -3.14
C ALA A 47 6.65 -16.00 -2.40
N LEU A 48 5.70 -16.53 -1.64
CA LEU A 48 5.85 -17.77 -0.87
C LEU A 48 5.11 -18.93 -1.53
N VAL A 49 5.51 -20.15 -1.19
CA VAL A 49 4.78 -21.39 -1.49
C VAL A 49 4.24 -22.02 -0.21
N SER A 50 3.12 -22.75 -0.30
CA SER A 50 2.56 -23.46 0.86
C SER A 50 3.39 -24.71 1.17
N HIS A 51 4.07 -24.74 2.33
CA HIS A 51 4.79 -25.91 2.86
C HIS A 51 4.41 -26.14 4.33
N GLY A 52 4.02 -27.37 4.69
CA GLY A 52 3.56 -27.69 6.06
C GLY A 52 2.59 -26.66 6.67
N GLN A 53 3.00 -26.07 7.81
CA GLN A 53 2.21 -25.13 8.62
C GLN A 53 2.32 -23.64 8.24
N LYS A 54 3.25 -23.24 7.35
CA LYS A 54 3.47 -21.82 6.98
C LYS A 54 3.67 -21.63 5.46
N GLY A 55 3.83 -20.38 5.03
CA GLY A 55 4.36 -20.08 3.70
C GLY A 55 5.88 -20.02 3.78
N GLU A 56 6.57 -20.69 2.85
CA GLU A 56 8.03 -20.73 2.82
C GLU A 56 8.56 -20.14 1.52
N VAL A 57 9.74 -19.52 1.59
CA VAL A 57 10.49 -19.09 0.40
C VAL A 57 10.99 -20.34 -0.29
N SER A 58 10.74 -20.47 -1.59
CA SER A 58 11.20 -21.60 -2.39
C SER A 58 12.11 -21.12 -3.51
N GLN A 59 13.18 -21.87 -3.79
CA GLN A 59 14.02 -21.64 -4.97
C GLN A 59 13.23 -21.77 -6.28
N GLY A 60 12.06 -22.44 -6.27
CA GLY A 60 11.20 -22.60 -7.42
C GLY A 60 10.14 -21.51 -7.62
N ARG A 61 10.07 -20.49 -6.74
CA ARG A 61 9.19 -19.32 -6.91
C ARG A 61 9.94 -18.06 -6.50
N THR A 62 10.47 -17.36 -7.48
CA THR A 62 11.44 -16.27 -7.23
C THR A 62 10.84 -14.88 -7.36
N GLY A 63 9.63 -14.74 -7.94
CA GLY A 63 8.92 -13.48 -8.09
C GLY A 63 8.37 -12.86 -6.80
N LYS A 64 7.79 -11.66 -6.92
CA LYS A 64 7.08 -10.95 -5.83
C LYS A 64 5.57 -11.04 -6.02
N ASN A 65 4.79 -10.93 -4.94
CA ASN A 65 3.34 -10.81 -5.03
C ASN A 65 2.73 -9.92 -3.94
N CYS A 66 1.49 -9.49 -4.15
CA CYS A 66 0.66 -8.87 -3.14
C CYS A 66 -0.81 -9.27 -3.35
N TRP A 67 -1.67 -8.93 -2.38
CA TRP A 67 -3.08 -9.29 -2.41
C TRP A 67 -3.96 -8.05 -2.39
N ILE A 68 -4.92 -7.99 -3.31
CA ILE A 68 -5.87 -6.87 -3.45
C ILE A 68 -7.31 -7.39 -3.31
N SER A 69 -8.12 -6.72 -2.48
CA SER A 69 -9.54 -7.06 -2.30
C SER A 69 -10.33 -6.77 -3.58
N HIS A 70 -11.41 -7.52 -3.84
CA HIS A 70 -12.35 -7.16 -4.92
C HIS A 70 -13.02 -5.82 -4.66
N SER A 71 -13.21 -5.48 -3.40
CA SER A 71 -13.83 -4.23 -2.97
C SER A 71 -12.81 -3.13 -2.70
N HIS A 72 -11.63 -3.17 -3.33
CA HIS A 72 -10.63 -2.12 -3.14
C HIS A 72 -11.13 -0.79 -3.69
N ASP A 73 -11.76 -0.84 -4.85
CA ASP A 73 -12.44 0.25 -5.56
C ASP A 73 -13.41 -0.31 -6.61
N ASP A 74 -14.15 0.57 -7.29
CA ASP A 74 -15.12 0.18 -8.32
C ASP A 74 -14.50 -0.60 -9.49
N ILE A 75 -13.25 -0.29 -9.87
CA ILE A 75 -12.58 -0.94 -11.02
C ILE A 75 -12.29 -2.39 -10.66
N THR A 76 -11.67 -2.62 -9.50
CA THR A 76 -11.37 -3.97 -9.01
C THR A 76 -12.62 -4.81 -8.81
N LEU A 77 -13.73 -4.21 -8.38
CA LEU A 77 -15.01 -4.89 -8.19
C LEU A 77 -15.66 -5.25 -9.54
N ASN A 78 -15.68 -4.30 -10.48
CA ASN A 78 -16.22 -4.50 -11.82
C ASN A 78 -15.46 -5.59 -12.57
N VAL A 79 -14.12 -5.60 -12.49
CA VAL A 79 -13.30 -6.65 -13.09
C VAL A 79 -13.56 -8.01 -12.45
N ALA A 80 -13.72 -8.07 -11.13
CA ALA A 80 -13.94 -9.34 -10.43
C ALA A 80 -15.30 -9.93 -10.83
N THR A 81 -16.31 -9.06 -10.90
CA THR A 81 -17.67 -9.39 -11.34
C THR A 81 -17.69 -9.83 -12.80
N LYS A 82 -16.98 -9.12 -13.68
CA LYS A 82 -16.85 -9.48 -15.11
C LYS A 82 -16.22 -10.86 -15.27
N ILE A 83 -15.14 -11.17 -14.54
CA ILE A 83 -14.50 -12.49 -14.59
C ILE A 83 -15.41 -13.56 -13.98
N ALA A 84 -16.08 -13.28 -12.85
CA ALA A 84 -17.01 -14.21 -12.20
C ALA A 84 -18.15 -14.63 -13.14
N ASN A 85 -18.75 -13.66 -13.83
CA ASN A 85 -19.77 -13.91 -14.85
C ASN A 85 -19.21 -14.73 -16.02
N HIS A 86 -17.98 -14.45 -16.45
CA HIS A 86 -17.32 -15.19 -17.54
C HIS A 86 -17.06 -16.65 -17.18
N VAL A 87 -16.57 -16.94 -15.97
CA VAL A 87 -16.26 -18.32 -15.53
C VAL A 87 -17.50 -19.08 -15.05
N GLY A 88 -18.64 -18.41 -14.90
CA GLY A 88 -19.89 -19.03 -14.46
C GLY A 88 -19.93 -19.39 -12.97
N LEU A 89 -19.10 -18.75 -12.12
CA LEU A 89 -19.07 -18.96 -10.68
C LEU A 89 -19.34 -17.65 -9.93
N PRO A 90 -20.07 -17.69 -8.79
CA PRO A 90 -20.34 -16.48 -8.00
C PRO A 90 -19.04 -15.80 -7.53
N LEU A 91 -19.04 -14.47 -7.48
CA LEU A 91 -17.89 -13.70 -6.98
C LEU A 91 -17.50 -14.10 -5.54
N VAL A 92 -18.47 -14.54 -4.72
CA VAL A 92 -18.22 -15.02 -3.35
C VAL A 92 -17.38 -16.31 -3.30
N ASN A 93 -17.19 -17.00 -4.42
CA ASN A 93 -16.27 -18.14 -4.54
C ASN A 93 -14.84 -17.69 -4.86
N ALA A 94 -14.64 -16.45 -5.32
CA ALA A 94 -13.31 -15.97 -5.70
C ALA A 94 -12.48 -15.58 -4.47
N GLU A 95 -11.20 -15.98 -4.44
CA GLU A 95 -10.21 -15.39 -3.54
C GLU A 95 -9.91 -13.93 -3.94
N SER A 96 -9.30 -13.16 -3.05
CA SER A 96 -8.71 -11.85 -3.41
C SER A 96 -7.73 -11.99 -4.57
N TYR A 97 -7.59 -10.94 -5.39
CA TYR A 97 -6.58 -10.90 -6.43
C TYR A 97 -5.19 -11.12 -5.84
N GLN A 98 -4.42 -12.05 -6.43
CA GLN A 98 -2.99 -12.13 -6.17
C GLN A 98 -2.25 -11.51 -7.34
N ILE A 99 -1.81 -10.27 -7.18
CA ILE A 99 -0.96 -9.59 -8.16
C ILE A 99 0.44 -10.18 -8.04
N ILE A 100 1.05 -10.53 -9.18
CA ILE A 100 2.38 -11.13 -9.27
C ILE A 100 3.28 -10.27 -10.15
N TYR A 101 4.55 -10.20 -9.74
CA TYR A 101 5.63 -9.52 -10.42
C TYR A 101 6.81 -10.46 -10.61
N TYR A 102 7.32 -10.56 -11.83
CA TYR A 102 8.58 -11.24 -12.15
C TYR A 102 9.52 -10.28 -12.87
N ASP A 103 10.67 -10.06 -12.26
CA ASP A 103 11.82 -9.41 -12.88
C ASP A 103 12.57 -10.40 -13.78
N LYS A 104 13.61 -9.95 -14.48
CA LYS A 104 14.47 -10.78 -15.32
C LYS A 104 14.96 -12.01 -14.56
N ASN A 105 14.89 -13.17 -15.22
CA ASN A 105 15.19 -14.51 -14.75
C ASN A 105 14.29 -15.05 -13.63
N GLN A 106 13.32 -14.28 -13.13
CA GLN A 106 12.39 -14.79 -12.13
C GLN A 106 11.34 -15.70 -12.77
N GLU A 107 10.96 -16.75 -12.05
CA GLU A 107 10.08 -17.81 -12.53
C GLU A 107 9.17 -18.33 -11.42
N TYR A 108 8.20 -19.14 -11.82
CA TYR A 108 7.49 -20.05 -10.94
C TYR A 108 7.44 -21.42 -11.59
N ARG A 109 8.21 -22.37 -11.04
CA ARG A 109 8.32 -23.74 -11.53
C ARG A 109 6.98 -24.46 -11.54
N ASN A 110 6.95 -25.60 -12.23
CA ASN A 110 5.76 -26.45 -12.39
C ASN A 110 5.04 -26.68 -11.06
N HIS A 111 3.75 -26.34 -11.03
CA HIS A 111 2.86 -26.54 -9.90
C HIS A 111 1.42 -26.74 -10.37
N CYS A 112 0.57 -27.20 -9.47
CA CYS A 112 -0.88 -27.15 -9.62
C CYS A 112 -1.43 -26.13 -8.63
N ASP A 113 -2.44 -25.37 -9.04
CA ASP A 113 -3.16 -24.48 -8.14
C ASP A 113 -4.06 -25.25 -7.15
N SER A 114 -4.54 -26.42 -7.56
CA SER A 114 -5.34 -27.32 -6.73
C SER A 114 -4.48 -28.24 -5.85
N TRP A 115 -5.05 -28.64 -4.70
CA TRP A 115 -4.41 -29.55 -3.75
C TRP A 115 -4.84 -31.01 -3.97
N PRO A 116 -3.98 -31.99 -3.65
CA PRO A 116 -4.38 -33.40 -3.65
C PRO A 116 -5.34 -33.72 -2.48
N HIS A 117 -6.26 -34.66 -2.68
CA HIS A 117 -7.12 -35.23 -1.62
C HIS A 117 -6.40 -36.33 -0.84
N ASP A 118 -5.18 -36.05 -0.39
CA ASP A 118 -4.28 -37.01 0.27
C ASP A 118 -4.41 -37.03 1.80
N GLY A 119 -5.31 -36.21 2.36
CA GLY A 119 -5.48 -36.07 3.80
C GLY A 119 -4.29 -35.40 4.52
N SER A 120 -3.30 -34.87 3.79
CA SER A 120 -2.17 -34.18 4.41
C SER A 120 -2.61 -32.92 5.16
N GLU A 121 -1.86 -32.51 6.19
CA GLU A 121 -2.13 -31.27 6.92
C GLU A 121 -2.18 -30.05 5.99
N LYS A 122 -1.31 -30.00 4.97
CA LYS A 122 -1.32 -28.96 3.94
C LYS A 122 -2.63 -28.95 3.16
N SER A 123 -3.05 -30.08 2.60
CA SER A 123 -4.28 -30.18 1.82
C SER A 123 -5.50 -29.82 2.68
N ARG A 124 -5.57 -30.34 3.91
CA ARG A 124 -6.65 -30.02 4.86
C ARG A 124 -6.68 -28.54 5.24
N ARG A 125 -5.51 -27.93 5.52
CA ARG A 125 -5.40 -26.49 5.83
C ARG A 125 -5.80 -25.61 4.64
N CYS A 126 -5.31 -25.92 3.44
CA CYS A 126 -5.53 -25.10 2.27
C CYS A 126 -6.95 -25.23 1.68
N MET A 127 -7.58 -26.39 1.81
CA MET A 127 -8.97 -26.62 1.39
C MET A 127 -9.99 -26.29 2.48
N ARG A 128 -9.57 -26.00 3.72
CA ARG A 128 -10.49 -25.74 4.84
C ARG A 128 -11.55 -24.69 4.52
N LEU A 129 -11.13 -23.54 4.00
CA LEU A 129 -12.02 -22.44 3.63
C LEU A 129 -12.25 -22.42 2.11
N GLY A 130 -13.51 -22.40 1.69
CA GLY A 130 -13.92 -22.42 0.29
C GLY A 130 -13.78 -23.76 -0.42
N GLY A 131 -13.09 -24.74 0.17
CA GLY A 131 -12.81 -26.00 -0.52
C GLY A 131 -11.70 -25.88 -1.55
N GLN A 132 -11.75 -26.72 -2.57
CA GLN A 132 -10.74 -26.78 -3.63
C GLN A 132 -10.73 -25.51 -4.50
N ARG A 133 -9.60 -25.16 -5.11
CA ARG A 133 -9.55 -24.20 -6.24
C ARG A 133 -10.01 -24.90 -7.51
N MET A 134 -11.15 -24.50 -8.04
CA MET A 134 -11.80 -25.12 -9.20
C MET A 134 -11.30 -24.53 -10.52
N ILE A 135 -11.26 -23.20 -10.60
CA ILE A 135 -10.90 -22.45 -11.81
C ILE A 135 -9.87 -21.37 -11.45
N THR A 136 -8.85 -21.22 -12.29
CA THR A 136 -7.90 -20.10 -12.24
C THR A 136 -8.17 -19.16 -13.40
N ALA A 137 -8.35 -17.88 -13.08
CA ALA A 137 -8.36 -16.78 -14.04
C ALA A 137 -7.08 -15.95 -13.84
N LEU A 138 -6.15 -16.04 -14.79
CA LEU A 138 -4.89 -15.29 -14.80
C LEU A 138 -4.97 -14.18 -15.84
N CYS A 139 -4.83 -12.92 -15.43
CA CYS A 139 -4.79 -11.80 -16.37
C CYS A 139 -3.39 -11.19 -16.43
N TYR A 140 -2.86 -11.01 -17.64
CA TYR A 140 -1.58 -10.35 -17.86
C TYR A 140 -1.76 -8.83 -17.90
N LEU A 141 -0.99 -8.11 -17.10
CA LEU A 141 -1.13 -6.66 -16.93
C LEU A 141 -0.15 -5.86 -17.80
N ASN A 142 0.87 -6.50 -18.35
CA ASN A 142 1.79 -5.89 -19.31
C ASN A 142 2.22 -6.91 -20.39
N ASN A 143 2.83 -6.39 -21.46
CA ASN A 143 3.55 -7.20 -22.42
C ASN A 143 4.93 -7.54 -21.86
N VAL A 144 5.36 -8.79 -22.04
CA VAL A 144 6.71 -9.24 -21.68
C VAL A 144 7.56 -9.24 -22.94
N LYS A 145 8.74 -8.62 -22.91
CA LYS A 145 9.58 -8.48 -24.11
C LYS A 145 10.09 -9.83 -24.61
N LYS A 146 10.54 -10.70 -23.70
CA LYS A 146 10.93 -12.08 -24.02
C LYS A 146 10.76 -13.01 -22.81
N GLY A 147 10.27 -14.23 -23.04
CA GLY A 147 9.99 -15.21 -21.98
C GLY A 147 8.71 -14.90 -21.20
N GLY A 148 8.61 -15.38 -19.95
CA GLY A 148 7.48 -15.10 -19.07
C GLY A 148 6.19 -15.88 -19.39
N ASN A 149 6.21 -16.84 -20.32
CA ASN A 149 5.06 -17.63 -20.73
C ASN A 149 4.41 -18.39 -19.55
N THR A 150 3.09 -18.56 -19.60
CA THR A 150 2.42 -19.56 -18.76
C THR A 150 2.39 -20.86 -19.53
N ARG A 151 3.19 -21.84 -19.08
CA ARG A 151 3.43 -23.12 -19.75
C ARG A 151 2.68 -24.23 -19.06
N PHE A 152 1.85 -24.95 -19.79
CA PHE A 152 1.24 -26.21 -19.35
C PHE A 152 2.10 -27.36 -19.88
N THR A 153 3.12 -27.74 -19.13
CA THR A 153 4.17 -28.67 -19.58
C THR A 153 3.60 -30.00 -20.08
N ARG A 154 2.58 -30.54 -19.42
CA ARG A 154 1.95 -31.83 -19.80
C ARG A 154 1.04 -31.73 -21.02
N LEU A 155 0.44 -30.57 -21.26
CA LEU A 155 -0.40 -30.31 -22.43
C LEU A 155 0.42 -29.79 -23.63
N LYS A 156 1.69 -29.43 -23.42
CA LYS A 156 2.56 -28.79 -24.42
C LYS A 156 1.96 -27.49 -24.97
N ILE A 157 1.29 -26.74 -24.10
CA ILE A 157 0.69 -25.43 -24.40
C ILE A 157 1.56 -24.33 -23.77
N ASP A 158 1.88 -23.31 -24.57
CA ASP A 158 2.54 -22.09 -24.11
C ASP A 158 1.66 -20.88 -24.38
N VAL A 159 1.27 -20.18 -23.32
CA VAL A 159 0.50 -18.93 -23.42
C VAL A 159 1.44 -17.75 -23.22
N THR A 160 1.65 -16.99 -24.30
CA THR A 160 2.47 -15.77 -24.28
C THR A 160 1.75 -14.65 -23.51
N PRO A 161 2.45 -13.91 -22.63
CA PRO A 161 1.89 -12.73 -21.98
C PRO A 161 1.55 -11.64 -23.00
N LYS A 162 0.31 -11.12 -22.94
CA LYS A 162 -0.14 -9.94 -23.69
C LYS A 162 -0.95 -9.09 -22.72
N ALA A 163 -0.64 -7.81 -22.59
CA ALA A 163 -1.39 -6.90 -21.71
C ALA A 163 -2.90 -7.00 -22.00
N GLY A 164 -3.71 -7.12 -20.95
CA GLY A 164 -5.16 -7.25 -21.05
C GLY A 164 -5.68 -8.64 -21.38
N ARG A 165 -4.82 -9.60 -21.71
CA ARG A 165 -5.23 -10.99 -21.98
C ARG A 165 -5.63 -11.70 -20.69
N LEU A 166 -6.80 -12.32 -20.71
CA LEU A 166 -7.27 -13.25 -19.68
C LEU A 166 -6.99 -14.69 -20.12
N LEU A 167 -6.31 -15.47 -19.30
CA LEU A 167 -6.14 -16.91 -19.41
C LEU A 167 -7.02 -17.58 -18.35
N VAL A 168 -7.91 -18.48 -18.77
CA VAL A 168 -8.76 -19.26 -17.86
C VAL A 168 -8.43 -20.73 -18.02
N PHE A 169 -8.28 -21.44 -16.90
CA PHE A 169 -8.12 -22.89 -16.91
C PHE A 169 -8.74 -23.59 -15.71
N HIS A 170 -9.17 -24.82 -15.92
CA HIS A 170 -9.76 -25.67 -14.89
C HIS A 170 -8.67 -26.46 -14.15
N ASN A 171 -8.72 -26.44 -12.82
CA ASN A 171 -7.73 -27.09 -11.96
C ASN A 171 -8.08 -28.54 -11.59
N VAL A 172 -9.31 -28.95 -11.90
CA VAL A 172 -9.95 -30.20 -11.47
C VAL A 172 -10.64 -30.87 -12.65
N TYR A 173 -10.93 -32.17 -12.52
CA TYR A 173 -11.77 -32.88 -13.48
C TYR A 173 -13.16 -32.24 -13.55
N LYS A 174 -13.80 -32.35 -14.71
CA LYS A 174 -15.17 -31.87 -14.89
C LYS A 174 -16.09 -32.51 -13.85
N ASP A 175 -16.99 -31.72 -13.27
CA ASP A 175 -17.96 -32.15 -12.25
C ASP A 175 -17.34 -32.85 -11.03
N SER A 176 -16.09 -32.46 -10.69
CA SER A 176 -15.31 -33.05 -9.60
C SER A 176 -14.50 -31.98 -8.88
N ASN A 177 -14.13 -32.25 -7.63
CA ASN A 177 -13.11 -31.47 -6.90
C ASN A 177 -11.72 -32.13 -6.94
N LYS A 178 -11.57 -33.28 -7.61
CA LYS A 178 -10.28 -33.97 -7.75
C LYS A 178 -9.38 -33.19 -8.70
N ARG A 179 -8.16 -32.86 -8.25
CA ARG A 179 -7.13 -32.20 -9.06
C ARG A 179 -6.92 -32.92 -10.39
N HIS A 180 -6.91 -32.16 -11.48
CA HIS A 180 -6.55 -32.64 -12.81
C HIS A 180 -5.02 -32.58 -12.98
N PRO A 181 -4.29 -33.70 -13.16
CA PRO A 181 -2.82 -33.66 -13.25
C PRO A 181 -2.29 -32.84 -14.43
N MET A 182 -3.05 -32.76 -15.54
CA MET A 182 -2.67 -31.96 -16.71
C MET A 182 -2.87 -30.44 -16.54
N SER A 183 -3.44 -29.97 -15.43
CA SER A 183 -3.48 -28.53 -15.09
C SER A 183 -2.17 -28.02 -14.51
N GLU A 184 -1.16 -28.89 -14.37
CA GLU A 184 0.20 -28.53 -13.99
C GLU A 184 0.77 -27.49 -14.96
N HIS A 185 1.19 -26.36 -14.40
CA HIS A 185 1.69 -25.22 -15.17
C HIS A 185 2.84 -24.51 -14.47
N ALA A 186 3.57 -23.70 -15.24
CA ALA A 186 4.69 -22.88 -14.77
C ALA A 186 4.60 -21.45 -15.34
N GLY A 187 5.07 -20.48 -14.56
CA GLY A 187 5.48 -19.18 -15.07
C GLY A 187 6.93 -19.28 -15.51
N CYS A 188 7.17 -19.37 -16.81
CA CYS A 188 8.52 -19.48 -17.37
C CYS A 188 9.37 -18.25 -17.00
N PRO A 189 10.71 -18.37 -16.94
CA PRO A 189 11.61 -17.26 -16.70
C PRO A 189 11.33 -16.07 -17.62
N VAL A 190 11.36 -14.86 -17.08
CA VAL A 190 11.39 -13.64 -17.89
C VAL A 190 12.80 -13.48 -18.44
N GLU A 191 13.00 -13.63 -19.74
CA GLU A 191 14.33 -13.48 -20.34
C GLU A 191 14.67 -12.01 -20.57
N GLU A 192 13.66 -11.20 -20.89
CA GLU A 192 13.82 -9.77 -21.13
C GLU A 192 12.55 -8.99 -20.75
N GLY A 193 12.74 -7.84 -20.07
CA GLY A 193 11.67 -7.02 -19.53
C GLY A 193 11.22 -7.48 -18.15
N GLU A 194 9.95 -7.25 -17.84
CA GLU A 194 9.31 -7.66 -16.58
C GLU A 194 7.90 -8.18 -16.87
N LYS A 195 7.36 -9.00 -15.97
CA LYS A 195 6.00 -9.55 -16.07
C LYS A 195 5.17 -9.14 -14.87
N TRP A 196 4.05 -8.48 -15.16
CA TRP A 196 2.96 -8.22 -14.23
C TRP A 196 1.73 -9.05 -14.65
N ALA A 197 1.12 -9.70 -13.68
CA ALA A 197 -0.15 -10.39 -13.86
C ALA A 197 -0.95 -10.40 -12.56
N PHE A 198 -2.21 -10.83 -12.58
CA PHE A 198 -2.88 -11.29 -11.38
C PHE A 198 -3.50 -12.65 -11.57
N ASN A 199 -3.58 -13.40 -10.47
CA ASN A 199 -4.43 -14.58 -10.36
C ASN A 199 -5.71 -14.22 -9.61
N LEU A 200 -6.83 -14.72 -10.10
CA LEU A 200 -8.11 -14.77 -9.42
C LEU A 200 -8.56 -16.23 -9.38
N TRP A 201 -8.52 -16.84 -8.19
CA TRP A 201 -8.87 -18.24 -8.00
C TRP A 201 -10.29 -18.39 -7.51
N PHE A 202 -11.09 -19.23 -8.18
CA PHE A 202 -12.45 -19.55 -7.77
C PHE A 202 -12.47 -20.88 -7.02
N ARG A 203 -13.11 -20.86 -5.85
CA ARG A 203 -13.26 -21.98 -4.92
C ARG A 203 -14.53 -22.79 -5.18
N GLU A 204 -14.56 -24.02 -4.65
CA GLU A 204 -15.71 -24.95 -4.70
C GLU A 204 -16.97 -24.34 -4.08
N ASP A 205 -16.83 -23.62 -2.97
CA ASP A 205 -17.90 -22.89 -2.28
C ASP A 205 -17.39 -21.47 -1.93
N ASN A 206 -18.22 -20.69 -1.24
CA ASN A 206 -17.86 -19.39 -0.69
C ASN A 206 -16.49 -19.46 0.00
N PHE A 207 -15.53 -18.65 -0.44
CA PHE A 207 -14.13 -18.77 -0.02
C PHE A 207 -13.91 -18.51 1.49
N LYS A 208 -14.94 -18.03 2.20
CA LYS A 208 -14.96 -17.81 3.66
C LYS A 208 -15.66 -18.93 4.44
N LYS A 209 -16.35 -19.87 3.77
CA LYS A 209 -17.09 -20.97 4.41
C LYS A 209 -16.17 -22.16 4.65
N ILE A 210 -16.32 -22.83 5.79
CA ILE A 210 -15.59 -24.07 6.06
C ILE A 210 -16.22 -25.20 5.24
N VAL A 211 -15.43 -25.83 4.37
CA VAL A 211 -15.86 -26.97 3.53
C VAL A 211 -15.18 -28.26 3.98
N TYR A 212 -13.93 -28.21 4.45
CA TYR A 212 -13.18 -29.37 4.96
C TYR A 212 -12.67 -29.10 6.38
N ASP A 213 -13.07 -29.90 7.37
CA ASP A 213 -12.62 -29.75 8.77
C ASP A 213 -11.71 -30.92 9.19
N PRO A 214 -10.40 -30.70 9.42
CA PRO A 214 -9.52 -31.74 9.95
C PRO A 214 -9.61 -31.86 11.49
N PRO A 215 -9.55 -33.08 12.06
CA PRO A 215 -9.43 -33.25 13.52
C PRO A 215 -8.13 -32.64 14.04
N ARG A 216 -8.21 -31.86 15.13
CA ARG A 216 -7.08 -31.09 15.70
C ARG A 216 -6.20 -31.92 16.61
N ASN A 217 -4.88 -31.86 16.41
CA ASN A 217 -3.88 -32.26 17.39
C ASN A 217 -3.57 -31.07 18.32
N LYS A 218 -3.62 -31.30 19.64
CA LYS A 218 -3.35 -30.31 20.69
C LYS A 218 -1.84 -30.07 20.83
N ASN A 219 -1.47 -28.81 21.11
CA ASN A 219 -0.16 -28.29 21.55
C ASN A 219 0.65 -27.54 20.48
N LEU A 220 0.44 -26.22 20.38
CA LEU A 220 1.48 -25.27 19.95
C LEU A 220 1.19 -23.88 20.54
N ASN A 221 2.12 -23.39 21.36
CA ASN A 221 2.17 -22.00 21.80
C ASN A 221 2.47 -21.10 20.60
N ILE A 222 1.66 -20.06 20.36
CA ILE A 222 1.80 -19.16 19.20
C ILE A 222 2.34 -17.81 19.68
N THR A 223 3.57 -17.49 19.28
CA THR A 223 4.16 -16.14 19.36
C THR A 223 3.81 -15.37 18.08
N TYR A 224 3.25 -14.16 18.20
CA TYR A 224 3.05 -13.27 17.06
C TYR A 224 4.16 -12.21 17.02
N LYS A 225 4.71 -11.94 15.83
CA LYS A 225 5.66 -10.85 15.59
C LYS A 225 4.89 -9.65 15.01
N ALA A 226 4.86 -8.53 15.71
CA ALA A 226 4.69 -7.20 15.12
C ALA A 226 6.04 -6.46 15.16
N VAL A 227 6.21 -5.32 14.49
CA VAL A 227 7.48 -4.56 14.48
C VAL A 227 7.19 -3.13 14.89
N ASN A 228 7.96 -2.56 15.81
CA ASN A 228 7.82 -1.16 16.24
C ASN A 228 8.55 -0.18 15.29
N GLU A 229 8.42 1.13 15.51
CA GLU A 229 8.98 2.19 14.64
C GLU A 229 10.53 2.19 14.57
N GLU A 230 11.21 1.52 15.51
CA GLU A 230 12.65 1.31 15.53
C GLU A 230 13.08 -0.02 14.85
N GLY A 231 12.15 -0.78 14.26
CA GLY A 231 12.45 -2.06 13.63
C GLY A 231 12.57 -3.25 14.60
N LYS A 232 12.23 -3.09 15.89
CA LYS A 232 12.27 -4.19 16.88
C LYS A 232 10.98 -5.01 16.87
N ASP A 233 11.12 -6.34 16.99
CA ASP A 233 9.99 -7.25 17.14
C ASP A 233 9.19 -6.91 18.42
N VAL A 234 7.92 -6.57 18.25
CA VAL A 234 6.88 -6.57 19.28
C VAL A 234 6.45 -8.00 19.52
N VAL A 235 6.76 -8.51 20.70
CA VAL A 235 6.43 -9.88 21.11
C VAL A 235 5.05 -9.87 21.76
N ILE A 236 4.11 -10.61 21.18
CA ILE A 236 2.76 -10.76 21.75
C ILE A 236 2.65 -12.11 22.46
N THR A 237 2.37 -12.07 23.77
CA THR A 237 2.19 -13.28 24.57
C THR A 237 0.73 -13.41 25.01
N ASP A 238 0.10 -14.52 24.65
CA ASP A 238 -1.24 -14.88 25.13
C ASP A 238 -1.13 -15.53 26.51
N LEU A 239 -1.31 -14.72 27.56
CA LEU A 239 -1.12 -15.14 28.96
C LEU A 239 -2.15 -16.17 29.43
N THR A 240 -3.21 -16.36 28.65
CA THR A 240 -4.34 -17.25 28.96
C THR A 240 -3.96 -18.71 28.73
N LYS A 241 -2.95 -18.96 27.88
CA LYS A 241 -2.45 -20.30 27.54
C LYS A 241 -1.35 -20.80 28.47
N ILE A 242 -0.85 -19.95 29.36
CA ILE A 242 0.26 -20.26 30.27
C ILE A 242 -0.24 -21.00 31.53
N ASN A 243 -1.52 -20.86 31.89
CA ASN A 243 -2.07 -21.44 33.12
C ASN A 243 -2.95 -22.67 32.83
N ILE A 244 -2.37 -23.88 32.90
CA ILE A 244 -2.98 -25.16 32.48
C ILE A 244 -4.10 -25.66 33.44
N GLY A 245 -4.43 -24.93 34.51
CA GLY A 245 -5.39 -25.37 35.54
C GLY A 245 -6.70 -24.59 35.67
N ALA A 246 -6.90 -23.48 34.96
CA ALA A 246 -8.05 -22.60 35.19
C ALA A 246 -9.29 -23.02 34.38
N SER A 247 -10.44 -23.17 35.04
CA SER A 247 -11.74 -23.45 34.40
C SER A 247 -12.31 -22.28 33.57
N TYR A 248 -11.58 -21.17 33.49
CA TYR A 248 -11.95 -19.94 32.79
C TYR A 248 -10.77 -19.41 31.98
N ASN A 249 -10.95 -19.25 30.67
CA ASN A 249 -10.01 -18.59 29.77
C ASN A 249 -10.43 -17.12 29.55
N PRO A 250 -9.92 -16.14 30.32
CA PRO A 250 -10.01 -14.74 29.92
C PRO A 250 -9.25 -14.53 28.60
N ILE A 251 -9.39 -13.38 27.93
CA ILE A 251 -8.51 -12.98 26.81
C ILE A 251 -7.57 -11.90 27.36
N ILE A 252 -6.32 -12.28 27.68
CA ILE A 252 -5.29 -11.41 28.27
C ILE A 252 -4.02 -11.57 27.44
N LYS A 253 -3.49 -10.46 26.93
CA LYS A 253 -2.30 -10.44 26.09
C LYS A 253 -1.29 -9.41 26.60
N SER A 254 -0.02 -9.77 26.64
CA SER A 254 1.06 -8.78 26.76
C SER A 254 1.67 -8.48 25.41
N TYR A 255 2.18 -7.27 25.25
CA TYR A 255 2.88 -6.79 24.06
C TYR A 255 4.18 -6.14 24.51
N ASP A 256 5.32 -6.76 24.23
CA ASP A 256 6.62 -6.25 24.67
C ASP A 256 7.26 -5.37 23.58
N ASN A 257 8.19 -4.49 23.95
CA ASN A 257 8.89 -3.55 23.05
C ASN A 257 7.96 -2.57 22.30
N VAL A 258 6.87 -2.13 22.93
CA VAL A 258 5.92 -1.22 22.28
C VAL A 258 6.34 0.22 22.42
N LEU A 259 6.64 0.71 23.62
CA LEU A 259 7.00 2.12 23.85
C LEU A 259 8.47 2.38 23.49
N VAL A 260 8.79 3.63 23.11
CA VAL A 260 10.17 4.12 22.93
C VAL A 260 10.48 5.22 23.95
N ASN A 261 11.77 5.54 24.14
CA ASN A 261 12.19 6.53 25.16
C ASN A 261 11.57 7.92 24.91
N GLU A 262 11.28 8.28 23.67
CA GLU A 262 10.62 9.53 23.34
C GLU A 262 9.16 9.58 23.84
N ASP A 263 8.42 8.47 23.73
CA ASP A 263 7.07 8.33 24.29
C ASP A 263 7.11 8.56 25.82
N LEU A 264 8.15 8.01 26.46
CA LEU A 264 8.38 8.13 27.89
C LEU A 264 8.65 9.57 28.33
N GLU A 265 9.59 10.26 27.66
CA GLU A 265 9.94 11.63 28.01
C GLU A 265 8.79 12.60 27.78
N LEU A 266 7.93 12.35 26.79
CA LEU A 266 6.70 13.12 26.59
C LEU A 266 5.70 12.86 27.71
N LEU A 267 5.45 11.59 28.07
CA LEU A 267 4.48 11.26 29.13
C LEU A 267 4.88 11.87 30.46
N LYS A 268 6.17 11.83 30.82
CA LYS A 268 6.69 12.41 32.06
C LYS A 268 6.43 13.91 32.18
N LYS A 269 6.42 14.66 31.07
CA LYS A 269 6.17 16.13 31.08
C LYS A 269 4.76 16.49 31.53
N ASP A 270 3.80 15.60 31.29
CA ASP A 270 2.38 15.80 31.63
C ASP A 270 1.98 15.10 32.94
N LEU A 271 2.93 14.48 33.66
CA LEU A 271 2.67 13.86 34.95
C LEU A 271 2.81 14.86 36.10
N THR A 272 1.70 15.08 36.81
CA THR A 272 1.69 15.83 38.07
C THR A 272 1.07 14.98 39.18
N PHE A 273 1.86 14.61 40.17
CA PHE A 273 1.42 13.94 41.39
C PHE A 273 1.88 14.73 42.62
N GLU A 274 0.97 14.95 43.57
CA GLU A 274 1.20 15.82 44.74
C GLU A 274 1.79 15.08 45.94
N ASP A 275 1.55 13.77 46.07
CA ASP A 275 1.93 12.94 47.23
C ASP A 275 2.27 11.52 46.75
N ASP A 276 3.52 11.10 46.96
CA ASP A 276 4.04 9.80 46.54
C ASP A 276 3.80 8.67 47.57
N THR A 277 3.29 9.02 48.75
CA THR A 277 2.96 8.08 49.82
C THR A 277 1.56 7.49 49.68
N LYS A 278 0.73 8.04 48.79
CA LYS A 278 -0.65 7.60 48.55
C LYS A 278 -0.90 7.25 47.09
N LYS A 279 -1.88 6.36 46.87
CA LYS A 279 -2.35 6.05 45.52
C LYS A 279 -3.07 7.27 44.94
N SER A 280 -2.49 7.86 43.92
CA SER A 280 -2.99 9.06 43.26
C SER A 280 -3.29 8.79 41.77
N THR A 281 -4.06 9.66 41.14
CA THR A 281 -4.48 9.51 39.74
C THR A 281 -4.55 10.86 39.07
N THR A 282 -3.99 10.96 37.87
CA THR A 282 -4.08 12.14 37.00
C THR A 282 -4.49 11.73 35.58
N TRP A 283 -4.92 12.69 34.78
CA TRP A 283 -5.32 12.50 33.40
C TRP A 283 -4.34 13.19 32.47
N VAL A 284 -3.79 12.44 31.53
CA VAL A 284 -2.81 12.95 30.57
C VAL A 284 -3.55 13.47 29.33
N PRO A 285 -3.32 14.73 28.89
CA PRO A 285 -4.01 15.31 27.75
C PRO A 285 -3.74 14.54 26.45
N SER A 286 -4.75 13.89 25.88
CA SER A 286 -4.59 13.06 24.67
C SER A 286 -4.02 13.80 23.44
N GLY A 287 -4.16 15.13 23.37
CA GLY A 287 -3.66 15.95 22.26
C GLY A 287 -2.14 15.93 22.11
N ASN A 288 -1.41 15.92 23.22
CA ASN A 288 0.06 15.89 23.23
C ASN A 288 0.62 14.52 22.87
N HIS A 289 -0.21 13.47 22.94
CA HIS A 289 0.20 12.05 22.82
C HIS A 289 -0.45 11.35 21.63
N ILE A 290 -0.88 12.10 20.60
CA ILE A 290 -1.64 11.52 19.48
C ILE A 290 -0.86 10.43 18.73
N ARG A 291 0.47 10.59 18.58
CA ARG A 291 1.35 9.59 17.95
C ARG A 291 1.37 8.29 18.74
N LEU A 292 1.54 8.37 20.06
CA LEU A 292 1.49 7.21 20.97
C LEU A 292 0.13 6.50 20.89
N LEU A 293 -0.97 7.25 20.89
CA LEU A 293 -2.32 6.68 20.79
C LEU A 293 -2.56 5.98 19.44
N GLN A 294 -2.07 6.55 18.33
CA GLN A 294 -2.14 5.92 16.99
C GLN A 294 -1.31 4.64 16.91
N LYS A 295 -0.12 4.65 17.51
CA LYS A 295 0.77 3.49 17.62
C LYS A 295 0.12 2.36 18.42
N ILE A 296 -0.44 2.67 19.59
CA ILE A 296 -1.19 1.68 20.41
C ILE A 296 -2.39 1.14 19.63
N ALA A 297 -3.21 2.00 19.04
CA ALA A 297 -4.37 1.61 18.22
C ALA A 297 -4.00 0.65 17.09
N ARG A 298 -2.89 0.93 16.39
CA ARG A 298 -2.37 0.07 15.31
C ARG A 298 -1.91 -1.30 15.82
N ILE A 299 -1.20 -1.33 16.96
CA ILE A 299 -0.65 -2.57 17.53
C ILE A 299 -1.75 -3.45 18.13
N THR A 300 -2.71 -2.85 18.83
CA THR A 300 -3.80 -3.59 19.46
C THR A 300 -4.95 -3.89 18.49
N GLY A 301 -5.03 -3.17 17.37
CA GLY A 301 -6.12 -3.25 16.40
C GLY A 301 -7.40 -2.57 16.88
N GLU A 302 -7.30 -1.65 17.82
CA GLU A 302 -8.45 -0.99 18.45
C GLU A 302 -8.71 0.39 17.82
N PRO A 303 -9.98 0.82 17.70
CA PRO A 303 -10.31 2.11 17.10
C PRO A 303 -9.95 3.26 18.04
N ILE A 304 -9.02 4.11 17.61
CA ILE A 304 -8.48 5.23 18.41
C ILE A 304 -9.53 6.23 18.87
N ASP A 305 -10.60 6.44 18.09
CA ASP A 305 -11.69 7.35 18.42
C ASP A 305 -12.58 6.83 19.57
N HIS A 306 -12.43 5.56 19.95
CA HIS A 306 -13.04 4.95 21.14
C HIS A 306 -12.13 4.99 22.37
N PHE A 307 -10.92 5.53 22.27
CA PHE A 307 -10.02 5.66 23.42
C PHE A 307 -10.50 6.76 24.35
N GLU A 308 -10.64 6.42 25.63
CA GLU A 308 -10.77 7.39 26.71
C GLU A 308 -9.42 8.10 26.93
N THR A 309 -9.46 9.31 27.50
CA THR A 309 -8.26 10.04 27.92
C THR A 309 -7.34 9.13 28.73
N ILE A 310 -6.03 9.22 28.49
CA ILE A 310 -5.04 8.41 29.21
C ILE A 310 -5.14 8.73 30.70
N GLN A 311 -5.34 7.69 31.52
CA GLN A 311 -5.31 7.78 32.97
C GLN A 311 -3.94 7.33 33.49
N ALA A 312 -3.22 8.17 34.21
CA ALA A 312 -2.00 7.80 34.90
C ALA A 312 -2.29 7.58 36.39
N VAL A 313 -1.93 6.42 36.92
CA VAL A 313 -2.15 6.02 38.32
C VAL A 313 -0.80 5.75 38.97
N GLN A 314 -0.48 6.49 40.04
CA GLN A 314 0.70 6.24 40.85
C GLN A 314 0.34 5.30 42.01
N TYR A 315 1.15 4.27 42.21
CA TYR A 315 1.05 3.33 43.33
C TYR A 315 2.28 3.51 44.24
N PRO A 316 2.10 3.81 45.54
CA PRO A 316 3.22 3.90 46.49
C PRO A 316 4.02 2.60 46.58
N GLY A 317 5.25 2.66 47.08
CA GLY A 317 6.09 1.47 47.29
C GLY A 317 5.40 0.44 48.19
N GLY A 318 5.40 -0.83 47.80
CA GLY A 318 4.74 -1.92 48.53
C GLY A 318 3.20 -1.89 48.52
N PHE A 319 2.57 -0.89 47.91
CA PHE A 319 1.12 -0.72 47.96
C PHE A 319 0.38 -1.81 47.17
N THR A 320 -0.68 -2.35 47.77
CA THR A 320 -1.57 -3.31 47.12
C THR A 320 -2.98 -2.74 46.99
N HIS A 321 -3.41 -2.49 45.76
CA HIS A 321 -4.74 -2.03 45.45
C HIS A 321 -5.78 -3.14 45.62
N LYS A 322 -6.92 -2.83 46.22
CA LYS A 322 -8.01 -3.81 46.41
C LYS A 322 -8.50 -4.40 45.07
N PRO A 323 -9.00 -5.65 45.07
CA PRO A 323 -9.64 -6.28 43.91
C PRO A 323 -10.75 -5.46 43.26
N HIS A 324 -10.63 -5.14 41.96
CA HIS A 324 -11.58 -4.28 41.24
C HIS A 324 -11.77 -4.68 39.77
N PHE A 325 -12.76 -4.07 39.12
CA PHE A 325 -13.04 -4.15 37.68
C PHE A 325 -12.85 -2.77 37.04
N ASP A 326 -12.45 -2.73 35.76
CA ASP A 326 -12.43 -1.48 35.00
C ASP A 326 -13.78 -1.16 34.35
N ALA A 327 -14.53 -2.19 33.95
CA ALA A 327 -15.90 -2.03 33.48
C ALA A 327 -16.80 -1.50 34.61
N TYR A 328 -17.72 -0.61 34.28
CA TYR A 328 -18.70 -0.04 35.19
C TYR A 328 -19.68 -1.07 35.73
N ASP A 329 -20.17 -0.81 36.94
CA ASP A 329 -21.21 -1.61 37.57
C ASP A 329 -22.57 -1.06 37.13
N SER A 330 -23.34 -1.86 36.40
CA SER A 330 -24.65 -1.39 35.93
C SER A 330 -25.68 -1.31 37.07
N SER A 331 -25.36 -1.87 38.25
CA SER A 331 -26.21 -1.76 39.44
C SER A 331 -26.07 -0.41 40.15
N LEU A 332 -24.96 0.32 39.97
CA LEU A 332 -24.69 1.58 40.67
C LEU A 332 -25.25 2.80 39.91
N PRO A 333 -26.04 3.70 40.54
CA PRO A 333 -26.67 4.84 39.87
C PRO A 333 -25.68 5.77 39.14
N GLU A 334 -24.57 6.13 39.78
CA GLU A 334 -23.55 7.03 39.20
C GLU A 334 -22.90 6.46 37.94
N SER A 335 -22.74 5.13 37.90
CA SER A 335 -22.21 4.41 36.74
C SER A 335 -23.18 4.37 35.56
N ARG A 336 -24.49 4.50 35.80
CA ARG A 336 -25.52 4.49 34.73
C ARG A 336 -25.42 5.74 33.86
N ILE A 337 -25.26 6.92 34.46
CA ILE A 337 -25.17 8.20 33.74
C ILE A 337 -23.98 8.21 32.75
N VAL A 338 -22.82 7.73 33.19
CA VAL A 338 -21.62 7.69 32.34
C VAL A 338 -21.77 6.62 31.25
N LYS A 339 -22.37 5.47 31.58
CA LYS A 339 -22.65 4.39 30.63
C LYS A 339 -23.70 4.78 29.59
N GLU A 340 -24.68 5.61 29.92
CA GLU A 340 -25.65 6.13 28.94
C GLU A 340 -25.00 7.04 27.90
N LYS A 341 -24.07 7.91 28.34
CA LYS A 341 -23.38 8.87 27.46
C LYS A 341 -22.28 8.24 26.60
N MET A 342 -21.45 7.35 27.15
CA MET A 342 -20.27 6.80 26.46
C MET A 342 -20.24 5.27 26.36
N GLY A 343 -21.25 4.59 26.90
CA GLY A 343 -21.29 3.14 26.94
C GLY A 343 -20.29 2.53 27.94
N GLN A 344 -20.12 1.22 27.87
CA GLN A 344 -19.24 0.47 28.78
C GLN A 344 -17.73 0.64 28.45
N ARG A 345 -16.83 0.47 29.43
CA ARG A 345 -15.40 0.19 29.16
C ARG A 345 -15.27 -1.27 28.74
N CYS A 346 -15.13 -1.50 27.44
CA CYS A 346 -15.12 -2.84 26.88
C CYS A 346 -13.75 -3.51 27.01
N LYS A 347 -12.66 -2.73 26.96
CA LYS A 347 -11.28 -3.22 26.99
C LYS A 347 -10.37 -2.26 27.74
N THR A 348 -9.36 -2.79 28.41
CA THR A 348 -8.29 -2.00 29.04
C THR A 348 -6.97 -2.28 28.34
N ILE A 349 -6.25 -1.22 28.03
CA ILE A 349 -4.86 -1.25 27.56
C ILE A 349 -4.03 -0.53 28.63
N SER A 350 -3.26 -1.29 29.39
CA SER A 350 -2.31 -0.76 30.37
C SER A 350 -0.90 -0.72 29.79
N PHE A 351 -0.11 0.28 30.13
CA PHE A 351 1.29 0.34 29.72
C PHE A 351 2.21 0.85 30.81
N PHE A 352 3.46 0.37 30.74
CA PHE A 352 4.39 0.36 31.87
C PHE A 352 5.69 1.03 31.48
N ILE A 353 6.11 2.00 32.27
CA ILE A 353 7.41 2.66 32.12
C ILE A 353 8.49 1.88 32.87
N GLU A 354 8.13 1.36 34.04
CA GLU A 354 9.06 0.75 34.98
C GLU A 354 8.59 -0.64 35.38
N LYS A 355 9.56 -1.49 35.72
CA LYS A 355 9.31 -2.84 36.21
C LYS A 355 8.88 -2.78 37.68
N GLY A 356 8.00 -3.69 38.08
CA GLY A 356 7.65 -3.89 39.49
C GLY A 356 6.16 -3.84 39.81
N ILE A 357 5.30 -3.52 38.85
CA ILE A 357 3.86 -3.62 39.03
C ILE A 357 3.39 -5.05 38.73
N ASN A 358 2.77 -5.71 39.71
CA ASN A 358 2.16 -7.02 39.54
C ASN A 358 0.65 -6.91 39.35
N TYR A 359 0.13 -7.60 38.35
CA TYR A 359 -1.30 -7.83 38.13
C TYR A 359 -1.64 -9.25 38.55
N TYR A 360 -2.53 -9.36 39.54
CA TYR A 360 -3.08 -10.64 39.96
C TYR A 360 -4.56 -10.73 39.60
N PHE A 361 -4.89 -11.55 38.61
CA PHE A 361 -6.26 -11.83 38.17
C PHE A 361 -6.83 -12.97 39.01
N ILE A 362 -7.72 -12.63 39.93
CA ILE A 362 -8.07 -13.47 41.07
C ILE A 362 -8.74 -14.77 40.64
N LYS A 363 -9.67 -14.68 39.69
CA LYS A 363 -10.49 -15.84 39.29
C LYS A 363 -9.72 -16.82 38.41
N SER A 364 -8.75 -16.35 37.62
CA SER A 364 -7.86 -17.21 36.83
C SER A 364 -6.58 -17.60 37.57
N SER A 365 -6.35 -17.05 38.78
CA SER A 365 -5.10 -17.17 39.53
C SER A 365 -3.86 -16.81 38.70
N LEU A 366 -4.03 -15.93 37.70
CA LEU A 366 -2.93 -15.48 36.84
C LEU A 366 -2.23 -14.31 37.53
N SER A 367 -0.96 -14.50 37.89
CA SER A 367 -0.08 -13.41 38.30
C SER A 367 0.85 -13.04 37.15
N TYR A 368 0.96 -11.75 36.85
CA TYR A 368 1.80 -11.25 35.77
C TYR A 368 2.44 -9.92 36.15
N THR A 369 3.77 -9.83 36.00
CA THR A 369 4.53 -8.59 36.17
C THR A 369 5.04 -8.16 34.80
N PRO A 370 4.47 -7.11 34.19
CA PRO A 370 4.89 -6.63 32.87
C PRO A 370 6.32 -6.09 32.88
N GLU A 371 6.99 -6.20 31.73
CA GLU A 371 8.30 -5.58 31.51
C GLU A 371 8.14 -4.07 31.20
N PRO A 372 9.19 -3.26 31.41
CA PRO A 372 9.21 -1.88 30.94
C PRO A 372 8.90 -1.78 29.45
N MET A 373 8.27 -0.68 29.05
CA MET A 373 7.92 -0.37 27.66
C MET A 373 6.93 -1.35 27.02
N SER A 374 6.26 -2.19 27.83
CA SER A 374 5.26 -3.15 27.36
C SER A 374 3.83 -2.64 27.52
N LEU A 375 2.89 -3.31 26.84
CA LEU A 375 1.45 -3.19 27.08
C LEU A 375 0.90 -4.48 27.73
N LEU A 376 -0.17 -4.33 28.50
CA LEU A 376 -1.04 -5.41 28.97
C LEU A 376 -2.47 -5.09 28.53
N VAL A 377 -3.08 -5.99 27.75
CA VAL A 377 -4.41 -5.79 27.15
C VAL A 377 -5.35 -6.92 27.57
N TYR A 378 -6.55 -6.56 28.03
CA TYR A 378 -7.58 -7.54 28.39
C TYR A 378 -9.01 -7.03 28.18
N GLU A 379 -9.90 -7.98 27.90
CA GLU A 379 -11.33 -7.73 27.68
C GLU A 379 -12.07 -7.57 29.01
N ASN A 380 -12.74 -6.43 29.21
CA ASN A 380 -13.44 -6.10 30.46
C ASN A 380 -14.86 -6.67 30.53
N VAL A 381 -15.41 -7.10 29.40
CA VAL A 381 -16.79 -7.55 29.25
C VAL A 381 -16.87 -8.91 28.59
N LYS A 382 -17.93 -9.66 28.89
CA LYS A 382 -18.11 -10.99 28.28
C LYS A 382 -18.34 -10.84 26.78
N PRO A 383 -17.86 -11.81 25.98
CA PRO A 383 -18.01 -11.79 24.54
C PRO A 383 -19.45 -11.53 24.07
N GLY A 384 -19.65 -10.51 23.23
CA GLY A 384 -20.95 -10.13 22.67
C GLY A 384 -21.94 -9.53 23.68
N SER A 385 -21.44 -9.03 24.82
CA SER A 385 -22.28 -8.43 25.87
C SER A 385 -21.66 -7.15 26.44
N ASN A 386 -22.43 -6.41 27.24
CA ASN A 386 -21.95 -5.29 28.04
C ASN A 386 -21.80 -5.64 29.54
N MET A 387 -21.85 -6.93 29.87
CA MET A 387 -21.70 -7.45 31.24
C MET A 387 -20.24 -7.64 31.58
N ARG A 388 -19.85 -7.32 32.82
CA ARG A 388 -18.48 -7.51 33.33
C ARG A 388 -18.00 -8.95 33.14
N GLU A 389 -16.78 -9.10 32.66
CA GLU A 389 -16.07 -10.36 32.63
C GLU A 389 -15.47 -10.62 34.02
N ALA A 390 -16.04 -11.59 34.75
CA ALA A 390 -15.64 -11.87 36.13
C ALA A 390 -14.17 -12.33 36.24
N SER A 391 -13.63 -12.94 35.18
CA SER A 391 -12.26 -13.46 35.16
C SER A 391 -11.17 -12.39 35.15
N VAL A 392 -11.48 -11.16 34.74
CA VAL A 392 -10.52 -10.05 34.74
C VAL A 392 -10.58 -9.19 36.00
N ARG A 393 -11.29 -9.64 37.05
CA ARG A 393 -11.21 -9.00 38.38
C ARG A 393 -9.79 -9.09 38.88
N LYS A 394 -9.15 -7.95 39.09
CA LYS A 394 -7.71 -7.87 39.31
C LYS A 394 -7.33 -7.11 40.57
N GLN A 395 -6.20 -7.50 41.13
CA GLN A 395 -5.46 -6.82 42.18
C GLN A 395 -4.16 -6.30 41.56
N ILE A 396 -3.76 -5.07 41.91
CA ILE A 396 -2.52 -4.46 41.42
C ILE A 396 -1.63 -4.19 42.61
N THR A 397 -0.40 -4.69 42.58
CA THR A 397 0.58 -4.53 43.66
C THR A 397 1.85 -3.88 43.12
N ASN A 398 2.32 -2.82 43.76
CA ASN A 398 3.67 -2.31 43.54
C ASN A 398 4.66 -3.11 44.40
N LEU A 399 5.49 -3.91 43.75
CA LEU A 399 6.52 -4.74 44.39
C LEU A 399 7.81 -3.97 44.70
N SER A 400 7.91 -2.71 44.26
CA SER A 400 9.06 -1.84 44.49
C SER A 400 8.92 -1.06 45.80
N ASN A 401 10.04 -0.56 46.31
CA ASN A 401 10.08 0.34 47.47
C ASN A 401 9.83 1.81 47.11
N LYS A 402 9.82 2.15 45.80
CA LYS A 402 9.54 3.50 45.30
C LYS A 402 8.16 3.58 44.62
N PRO A 403 7.53 4.76 44.54
CA PRO A 403 6.30 4.93 43.79
C PRO A 403 6.49 4.57 42.32
N LEU A 404 5.52 3.86 41.73
CA LEU A 404 5.51 3.49 40.32
C LEU A 404 4.22 3.95 39.64
N VAL A 405 4.31 4.37 38.38
CA VAL A 405 3.16 4.87 37.60
C VAL A 405 2.75 3.84 36.55
N VAL A 406 1.44 3.60 36.46
CA VAL A 406 0.80 2.81 35.41
C VAL A 406 -0.15 3.68 34.62
N PHE A 407 -0.13 3.55 33.31
CA PHE A 407 -1.05 4.25 32.44
C PHE A 407 -2.13 3.30 31.94
N HIS A 408 -3.34 3.82 31.81
CA HIS A 408 -4.49 3.09 31.32
C HIS A 408 -5.19 3.86 30.21
N ILE A 409 -5.47 3.17 29.11
CA ILE A 409 -6.42 3.59 28.09
C ILE A 409 -7.60 2.64 28.15
N TYR A 410 -8.79 3.20 28.26
CA TYR A 410 -10.03 2.42 28.24
C TYR A 410 -10.70 2.56 26.87
N VAL A 411 -11.01 1.44 26.24
CA VAL A 411 -11.77 1.43 24.98
C VAL A 411 -13.27 1.43 25.30
N ARG A 412 -13.97 2.46 24.83
CA ARG A 412 -15.39 2.70 25.11
C ARG A 412 -16.28 2.05 24.06
N GLU A 413 -17.44 1.58 24.49
CA GLU A 413 -18.49 1.08 23.59
C GLU A 413 -18.94 2.16 22.59
N ARG A 414 -19.04 3.43 23.00
CA ARG A 414 -19.46 4.54 22.12
C ARG A 414 -18.40 5.62 22.02
N SER A 415 -18.22 6.14 20.81
CA SER A 415 -17.39 7.31 20.51
C SER A 415 -18.27 8.56 20.45
N ARG A 416 -17.72 9.72 20.82
CA ARG A 416 -18.35 11.03 20.58
C ARG A 416 -18.06 11.57 19.18
N LYS A 417 -17.10 10.98 18.47
CA LYS A 417 -16.59 11.41 17.16
C LYS A 417 -17.06 10.51 16.02
N SER A 418 -17.72 9.40 16.34
CA SER A 418 -18.15 8.39 15.38
C SER A 418 -19.52 7.82 15.77
N SER A 419 -20.34 7.51 14.75
CA SER A 419 -21.60 6.78 14.92
C SER A 419 -21.39 5.27 15.10
N TYR A 420 -20.15 4.79 14.94
CA TYR A 420 -19.78 3.40 15.20
C TYR A 420 -19.89 3.06 16.70
N VAL A 421 -20.50 1.91 16.99
CA VAL A 421 -20.57 1.35 18.35
C VAL A 421 -19.63 0.16 18.41
N TYR A 422 -18.60 0.25 19.24
CA TYR A 422 -17.64 -0.81 19.48
C TYR A 422 -18.36 -2.02 20.08
N LYS A 423 -18.34 -3.13 19.36
CA LYS A 423 -18.92 -4.40 19.81
C LYS A 423 -17.79 -5.32 20.27
N PRO A 424 -17.74 -5.70 21.56
CA PRO A 424 -16.82 -6.72 22.05
C PRO A 424 -17.00 -8.01 21.24
N PRO A 425 -15.92 -8.75 20.95
CA PRO A 425 -16.00 -9.97 20.15
C PRO A 425 -17.05 -10.92 20.73
N SER A 426 -17.96 -11.51 19.93
CA SER A 426 -18.98 -12.45 20.42
C SER A 426 -18.39 -13.82 20.75
N LYS A 427 -19.02 -14.57 21.68
CA LYS A 427 -18.65 -15.98 21.95
C LYS A 427 -19.01 -16.79 20.70
N LYS A 428 -18.07 -16.87 19.75
CA LYS A 428 -18.20 -17.76 18.61
C LYS A 428 -17.98 -19.19 19.09
N THR A 429 -18.95 -20.08 18.86
CA THR A 429 -18.62 -21.46 18.48
C THR A 429 -17.57 -21.33 17.37
N GLU A 430 -16.36 -21.81 17.67
CA GLU A 430 -15.12 -21.42 16.99
C GLU A 430 -15.27 -21.33 15.47
N THR A 431 -15.50 -20.11 15.00
CA THR A 431 -15.53 -19.73 13.58
C THR A 431 -14.49 -18.64 13.42
N THR A 432 -13.35 -19.05 12.89
CA THR A 432 -12.12 -18.28 12.76
C THR A 432 -12.29 -17.16 11.74
N GLU A 433 -12.48 -15.93 12.22
CA GLU A 433 -12.19 -14.69 11.48
C GLU A 433 -10.89 -14.11 12.05
N THR A 434 -9.85 -14.04 11.23
CA THR A 434 -8.57 -13.41 11.55
C THR A 434 -8.53 -11.99 10.99
N THR A 435 -8.44 -11.02 11.88
CA THR A 435 -8.01 -9.64 11.64
C THR A 435 -6.55 -9.62 11.16
N LYS A 436 -6.29 -8.89 10.06
CA LYS A 436 -4.97 -8.77 9.41
C LYS A 436 -4.12 -7.70 10.13
N ALA A 437 -3.02 -8.12 10.74
CA ALA A 437 -1.90 -7.25 11.09
C ALA A 437 -0.85 -7.26 9.96
N TYR A 438 -0.36 -6.08 9.60
CA TYR A 438 0.73 -5.90 8.64
C TYR A 438 2.07 -6.23 9.30
N VAL A 439 2.84 -7.16 8.73
CA VAL A 439 4.26 -7.37 9.06
C VAL A 439 5.11 -6.98 7.85
N LEU A 440 5.89 -5.91 8.01
CA LEU A 440 7.13 -5.64 7.28
C LEU A 440 8.23 -6.51 7.93
N GLY A 441 9.10 -7.09 7.13
CA GLY A 441 10.22 -7.87 7.64
C GLY A 441 11.47 -7.51 6.87
N ASP A 442 12.47 -6.99 7.58
CA ASP A 442 13.86 -6.90 7.16
C ASP A 442 14.75 -7.44 8.29
N GLY A 443 15.94 -7.91 7.90
CA GLY A 443 17.12 -7.86 8.75
C GLY A 443 17.37 -9.07 9.66
N LYS A 444 18.29 -9.93 9.23
CA LYS A 444 19.11 -10.77 10.12
C LYS A 444 20.48 -10.08 10.30
N THR A 445 20.99 -10.06 11.53
CA THR A 445 22.43 -10.03 11.86
C THR A 445 22.64 -11.12 12.91
N GLU A 446 23.47 -12.11 12.61
CA GLU A 446 24.90 -12.27 12.94
C GLU A 446 25.06 -13.32 14.04
N THR A 447 25.78 -14.40 13.70
CA THR A 447 26.45 -15.26 14.67
C THR A 447 27.87 -15.47 14.19
N THR A 448 28.79 -15.26 15.12
CA THR A 448 30.25 -15.33 15.00
C THR A 448 30.74 -16.78 14.95
N VAL A 449 31.60 -17.08 13.97
CA VAL A 449 32.53 -18.22 13.98
C VAL A 449 33.86 -17.72 13.44
N ASN A 450 34.96 -18.01 14.15
CA ASN A 450 36.33 -17.59 13.83
C ASN A 450 37.17 -18.83 13.42
N PRO A 451 38.37 -18.70 12.85
CA PRO A 451 38.62 -18.55 11.42
C PRO A 451 39.43 -19.73 10.84
N LYS A 452 39.23 -20.07 9.56
CA LYS A 452 40.22 -20.78 8.74
C LYS A 452 40.29 -20.14 7.37
N GLU A 453 41.48 -19.65 7.04
CA GLU A 453 41.86 -19.01 5.79
C GLU A 453 41.47 -19.85 4.57
N ILE A 454 40.68 -19.27 3.67
CA ILE A 454 40.65 -19.64 2.26
C ILE A 454 40.62 -18.33 1.48
N LYS A 455 41.71 -18.07 0.73
CA LYS A 455 41.86 -16.95 -0.19
C LYS A 455 40.77 -17.02 -1.26
N LEU A 456 40.01 -15.95 -1.44
CA LEU A 456 39.22 -15.72 -2.65
C LEU A 456 39.19 -14.21 -2.93
N GLU A 457 40.12 -13.76 -3.76
CA GLU A 457 39.98 -12.55 -4.54
C GLU A 457 38.81 -12.74 -5.53
N GLU A 458 38.18 -11.62 -5.92
CA GLU A 458 37.15 -11.46 -6.96
C GLU A 458 35.67 -11.66 -6.56
N ALA A 459 35.02 -10.55 -6.18
CA ALA A 459 33.89 -9.94 -6.93
C ALA A 459 32.99 -9.02 -6.05
N THR A 460 33.55 -7.95 -5.50
CA THR A 460 32.76 -6.76 -5.15
C THR A 460 32.63 -5.87 -6.39
N LYS A 461 31.54 -5.99 -7.15
CA LYS A 461 31.08 -4.90 -8.02
C LYS A 461 30.17 -4.00 -7.19
N THR A 462 30.73 -2.93 -6.65
CA THR A 462 29.99 -1.71 -6.33
C THR A 462 29.19 -1.30 -7.56
N LEU A 463 27.86 -1.25 -7.46
CA LEU A 463 27.01 -0.66 -8.49
C LEU A 463 27.32 0.85 -8.51
N GLU A 464 27.90 1.32 -9.61
CA GLU A 464 28.09 2.76 -9.81
C GLU A 464 26.73 3.48 -9.84
N PRO A 465 26.64 4.73 -9.33
CA PRO A 465 25.43 5.52 -9.40
C PRO A 465 24.99 5.71 -10.85
N ILE A 466 23.70 5.48 -11.14
CA ILE A 466 23.15 5.66 -12.48
C ILE A 466 23.23 7.14 -12.88
N ASN A 467 23.98 7.45 -13.94
CA ASN A 467 24.06 8.78 -14.51
C ASN A 467 22.93 8.99 -15.55
N TYR A 468 21.80 9.56 -15.10
CA TYR A 468 20.64 9.82 -15.96
C TYR A 468 20.93 10.80 -17.11
N ILE A 469 21.89 11.72 -16.94
CA ILE A 469 22.33 12.62 -18.02
C ILE A 469 23.08 11.84 -19.11
N SER A 470 23.87 10.83 -18.74
CA SER A 470 24.47 9.91 -19.73
C SER A 470 23.40 9.18 -20.53
N HIS A 471 22.33 8.71 -19.88
CA HIS A 471 21.23 8.04 -20.59
C HIS A 471 20.54 8.99 -21.57
N LEU A 472 20.37 10.26 -21.21
CA LEU A 472 19.81 11.30 -22.09
C LEU A 472 20.72 11.54 -23.30
N ASN A 473 22.02 11.76 -23.07
CA ASN A 473 23.00 11.97 -24.13
C ASN A 473 23.06 10.78 -25.11
N GLU A 474 23.07 9.55 -24.59
CA GLU A 474 23.00 8.33 -25.41
C GLU A 474 21.68 8.23 -26.18
N THR A 475 20.57 8.68 -25.61
CA THR A 475 19.26 8.69 -26.28
C THR A 475 19.28 9.66 -27.47
N TYR A 476 19.79 10.88 -27.28
CA TYR A 476 19.97 11.85 -28.38
C TYR A 476 20.84 11.28 -29.50
N LYS A 477 21.96 10.65 -29.15
CA LYS A 477 22.83 9.99 -30.12
C LYS A 477 22.09 8.89 -30.89
N GLN A 478 21.30 8.06 -30.23
CA GLN A 478 20.52 7.03 -30.91
C GLN A 478 19.42 7.61 -31.82
N PHE A 479 18.86 8.78 -31.51
CA PHE A 479 17.97 9.48 -32.42
C PHE A 479 18.71 9.99 -33.67
N GLN A 480 19.91 10.54 -33.50
CA GLN A 480 20.76 11.00 -34.61
C GLN A 480 21.22 9.85 -35.51
N ASP A 481 21.63 8.73 -34.90
CA ASP A 481 22.10 7.53 -35.60
C ASP A 481 20.94 6.66 -36.16
N ASP A 482 19.69 7.07 -35.93
CA ASP A 482 18.47 6.30 -36.24
C ASP A 482 18.46 4.86 -35.69
N THR A 483 19.02 4.67 -34.50
CA THR A 483 19.09 3.37 -33.80
C THR A 483 18.15 3.26 -32.60
N ILE A 484 17.48 4.37 -32.24
CA ILE A 484 16.60 4.42 -31.07
C ILE A 484 15.36 3.53 -31.25
N SER A 485 15.06 2.74 -30.23
CA SER A 485 13.84 1.92 -30.21
C SER A 485 12.60 2.77 -29.88
N LYS A 486 11.44 2.38 -30.43
CA LYS A 486 10.13 2.89 -29.99
C LYS A 486 9.81 2.62 -28.51
N ASN A 487 10.57 1.75 -27.85
CA ASN A 487 10.47 1.52 -26.41
C ASN A 487 11.34 2.48 -25.58
N GLY A 488 12.17 3.31 -26.23
CA GLY A 488 13.15 4.20 -25.60
C GLY A 488 14.48 3.52 -25.30
N HIS A 489 15.28 4.14 -24.43
CA HIS A 489 16.63 3.69 -24.08
C HIS A 489 16.86 3.70 -22.55
N LYS A 490 17.33 2.58 -22.01
CA LYS A 490 17.58 2.36 -20.57
C LYS A 490 16.39 2.82 -19.72
N SER A 491 16.58 3.82 -18.85
CA SER A 491 15.55 4.37 -17.97
C SER A 491 14.58 5.32 -18.68
N LEU A 492 14.95 5.83 -19.85
CA LEU A 492 14.17 6.74 -20.67
C LEU A 492 13.27 5.92 -21.60
N SER A 493 12.19 5.37 -21.05
CA SER A 493 11.23 4.56 -21.81
C SER A 493 10.08 5.37 -22.38
N PHE A 494 9.60 4.97 -23.55
CA PHE A 494 8.46 5.56 -24.23
C PHE A 494 7.26 4.63 -24.17
N CYS A 495 6.05 5.18 -24.00
CA CYS A 495 4.84 4.43 -24.25
C CYS A 495 3.75 5.35 -24.79
N ASN A 496 2.68 4.77 -25.34
CA ASN A 496 1.55 5.53 -25.90
C ASN A 496 2.00 6.58 -26.93
N ILE A 497 2.93 6.22 -27.83
CA ILE A 497 3.39 7.09 -28.91
C ILE A 497 2.17 7.45 -29.77
N ARG A 498 1.74 8.70 -29.69
CA ARG A 498 0.55 9.22 -30.39
C ARG A 498 0.92 9.97 -31.66
N MET A 499 1.98 10.76 -31.59
CA MET A 499 2.50 11.49 -32.75
C MET A 499 3.28 10.56 -33.68
N GLY A 500 3.39 10.97 -34.94
CA GLY A 500 4.23 10.28 -35.92
C GLY A 500 5.69 10.22 -35.47
N TRP A 501 6.38 9.11 -35.78
CA TRP A 501 7.78 8.95 -35.38
C TRP A 501 8.69 10.00 -36.02
N ASP A 502 8.38 10.43 -37.24
CA ASP A 502 9.11 11.49 -37.93
C ASP A 502 8.89 12.86 -37.26
N ASP A 503 7.70 13.13 -36.72
CA ASP A 503 7.45 14.35 -35.93
C ASP A 503 8.30 14.38 -34.66
N ILE A 504 8.40 13.24 -33.98
CA ILE A 504 9.23 13.08 -32.79
C ILE A 504 10.70 13.29 -33.16
N LYS A 505 11.20 12.58 -34.18
CA LYS A 505 12.59 12.73 -34.66
C LYS A 505 12.91 14.18 -35.04
N ASN A 506 11.99 14.86 -35.73
CA ASN A 506 12.17 16.26 -36.12
C ASN A 506 12.34 17.17 -34.90
N VAL A 507 11.49 17.03 -33.88
CA VAL A 507 11.62 17.83 -32.64
C VAL A 507 12.92 17.51 -31.90
N ILE A 508 13.30 16.24 -31.81
CA ILE A 508 14.57 15.84 -31.17
C ILE A 508 15.79 16.35 -31.95
N SER A 509 15.72 16.38 -33.28
CA SER A 509 16.76 16.99 -34.12
C SER A 509 16.87 18.48 -33.82
N LYS A 510 15.74 19.20 -33.82
CA LYS A 510 15.69 20.62 -33.46
C LYS A 510 16.24 20.90 -32.05
N PHE A 511 15.97 20.02 -31.07
CA PHE A 511 16.60 20.11 -29.75
C PHE A 511 18.10 19.88 -29.82
N SER A 512 18.55 18.89 -30.57
CA SER A 512 19.99 18.58 -30.73
C SER A 512 20.79 19.76 -31.26
N GLU A 513 20.20 20.55 -32.18
CA GLU A 513 20.84 21.73 -32.77
C GLU A 513 21.05 22.88 -31.79
N ILE A 514 20.20 22.99 -30.77
CA ILE A 514 20.23 24.10 -29.80
C ILE A 514 20.76 23.69 -28.42
N ARG A 515 20.99 22.38 -28.23
CA ARG A 515 21.39 21.77 -26.96
C ARG A 515 22.88 21.98 -26.70
N ASP A 516 23.21 22.33 -25.46
CA ASP A 516 24.57 22.21 -24.93
C ASP A 516 24.78 20.77 -24.40
N GLU A 517 25.97 20.19 -24.63
CA GLU A 517 26.26 18.81 -24.22
C GLU A 517 26.19 18.59 -22.70
N THR A 518 26.42 19.66 -21.93
CA THR A 518 26.49 19.64 -20.47
C THR A 518 25.18 20.06 -19.84
N THR A 519 24.58 21.17 -20.32
CA THR A 519 23.41 21.77 -19.70
C THR A 519 22.10 21.50 -20.44
N GLY A 520 22.14 20.81 -21.57
CA GLY A 520 20.93 20.47 -22.28
C GLY A 520 20.32 21.66 -23.02
N ILE A 521 18.99 21.68 -23.11
CA ILE A 521 18.18 22.80 -23.62
C ILE A 521 17.68 23.75 -22.51
N LEU A 522 18.18 23.57 -21.28
CA LEU A 522 17.82 24.41 -20.14
C LEU A 522 18.33 25.84 -20.30
N ASN A 523 17.57 26.78 -19.73
CA ASN A 523 18.07 28.12 -19.48
C ASN A 523 19.07 28.09 -18.30
N THR A 524 20.36 28.09 -18.62
CA THR A 524 21.45 27.91 -17.65
C THR A 524 21.51 28.99 -16.57
N ASN A 525 20.98 30.19 -16.84
CA ASN A 525 20.88 31.26 -15.85
C ASN A 525 20.07 30.85 -14.61
N LEU A 526 19.17 29.86 -14.75
CA LEU A 526 18.39 29.31 -13.65
C LEU A 526 19.26 28.48 -12.69
N LEU A 527 20.30 27.81 -13.17
CA LEU A 527 21.18 27.00 -12.32
C LEU A 527 22.04 27.86 -11.36
N ASN A 528 22.20 29.15 -11.68
CA ASN A 528 22.93 30.11 -10.87
C ASN A 528 22.04 30.83 -9.84
N LYS A 529 20.72 30.58 -9.83
CA LYS A 529 19.81 31.17 -8.85
C LYS A 529 19.77 30.34 -7.57
N ASP A 530 19.52 31.02 -6.47
CA ASP A 530 19.19 30.39 -5.20
C ASP A 530 17.69 30.12 -5.14
N TYR A 531 17.35 28.90 -4.75
CA TYR A 531 15.98 28.46 -4.55
C TYR A 531 15.80 28.09 -3.09
N LYS A 532 14.66 28.46 -2.53
CA LYS A 532 14.17 27.91 -1.27
C LYS A 532 13.02 26.99 -1.61
N PHE A 533 13.24 25.70 -1.40
CA PHE A 533 12.21 24.70 -1.52
C PHE A 533 12.05 23.99 -0.18
N ASP A 534 10.86 24.07 0.38
CA ASP A 534 10.43 23.26 1.52
C ASP A 534 9.09 22.60 1.18
N GLU A 535 8.64 21.69 2.03
CA GLU A 535 7.38 20.94 1.80
C GLU A 535 6.14 21.85 1.72
N PHE A 536 6.22 23.09 2.22
CA PHE A 536 5.09 24.02 2.31
C PHE A 536 5.09 25.08 1.21
N THR A 537 6.22 25.29 0.53
CA THR A 537 6.42 26.43 -0.37
C THR A 537 6.60 25.95 -1.80
N PRO A 538 5.56 26.06 -2.66
CA PRO A 538 5.70 25.82 -4.08
C PRO A 538 6.73 26.76 -4.72
N VAL A 539 7.48 26.25 -5.68
CA VAL A 539 8.46 27.02 -6.45
C VAL A 539 7.93 27.27 -7.85
N ILE A 540 7.92 28.53 -8.27
CA ILE A 540 7.50 28.96 -9.61
C ILE A 540 8.74 29.45 -10.36
N VAL A 541 8.97 28.90 -11.55
CA VAL A 541 10.12 29.25 -12.39
C VAL A 541 9.66 29.50 -13.81
N ASN A 542 9.82 30.73 -14.29
CA ASN A 542 9.58 31.08 -15.68
C ASN A 542 10.83 30.87 -16.54
N ASN A 543 10.64 30.69 -17.85
CA ASN A 543 11.71 30.53 -18.84
C ASN A 543 12.64 29.35 -18.56
N VAL A 544 12.05 28.16 -18.31
CA VAL A 544 12.78 26.94 -17.92
C VAL A 544 13.73 26.46 -19.02
N PHE A 545 13.23 26.41 -20.25
CA PHE A 545 14.01 26.06 -21.43
C PHE A 545 14.30 27.29 -22.28
N MET A 546 15.27 27.16 -23.19
CA MET A 546 15.57 28.20 -24.18
C MET A 546 14.31 28.55 -25.00
N PRO A 547 14.09 29.82 -25.40
CA PRO A 547 12.87 30.25 -26.10
C PRO A 547 12.52 29.38 -27.33
N LYS A 548 13.53 29.04 -28.16
CA LYS A 548 13.34 28.15 -29.32
C LYS A 548 12.81 26.77 -28.93
N ALA A 549 13.30 26.20 -27.82
CA ALA A 549 12.82 24.91 -27.34
C ALA A 549 11.35 25.01 -26.89
N VAL A 550 10.98 26.09 -26.19
CA VAL A 550 9.58 26.35 -25.80
C VAL A 550 8.67 26.39 -27.02
N ASP A 551 9.10 27.06 -28.10
CA ASP A 551 8.35 27.12 -29.36
C ASP A 551 8.17 25.73 -29.99
N TYR A 552 9.23 24.93 -30.07
CA TYR A 552 9.16 23.57 -30.63
C TYR A 552 8.26 22.63 -29.81
N ILE A 553 8.30 22.74 -28.48
CA ILE A 553 7.43 21.97 -27.58
C ILE A 553 5.97 22.36 -27.81
N SER A 554 5.70 23.67 -27.85
CA SER A 554 4.37 24.23 -28.09
C SER A 554 3.82 23.76 -29.44
N GLU A 555 4.59 23.90 -30.52
CA GLU A 555 4.23 23.48 -31.87
C GLU A 555 3.88 21.98 -31.94
N TYR A 556 4.70 21.13 -31.32
CA TYR A 556 4.50 19.67 -31.29
C TYR A 556 3.16 19.29 -30.64
N TYR A 557 2.86 19.81 -29.45
CA TYR A 557 1.64 19.45 -28.75
C TYR A 557 0.39 20.06 -29.40
N HIS A 558 0.45 21.30 -29.89
CA HIS A 558 -0.65 21.89 -30.67
C HIS A 558 -0.95 21.07 -31.91
N LYS A 559 0.08 20.67 -32.67
CA LYS A 559 -0.09 19.81 -33.86
C LYS A 559 -0.81 18.51 -33.49
N GLY A 560 -0.40 17.84 -32.42
CA GLY A 560 -1.02 16.58 -32.00
C GLY A 560 -2.44 16.73 -31.46
N ILE A 561 -2.75 17.83 -30.76
CA ILE A 561 -4.09 18.12 -30.26
C ILE A 561 -5.04 18.44 -31.43
N ASN A 562 -4.63 19.32 -32.35
CA ASN A 562 -5.43 19.70 -33.51
C ASN A 562 -5.67 18.53 -34.47
N ALA A 563 -4.73 17.57 -34.51
CA ALA A 563 -4.86 16.34 -35.27
C ALA A 563 -5.50 15.18 -34.46
N GLU A 564 -6.05 15.46 -33.27
CA GLU A 564 -6.73 14.50 -32.38
C GLU A 564 -5.91 13.23 -32.05
N GLN A 565 -4.58 13.34 -32.04
CA GLN A 565 -3.68 12.21 -31.80
C GLN A 565 -3.71 11.76 -30.33
N PHE A 566 -3.97 12.71 -29.43
CA PHE A 566 -4.03 12.43 -28.00
C PHE A 566 -5.47 12.06 -27.59
N PRO A 567 -5.67 10.99 -26.80
CA PRO A 567 -6.99 10.66 -26.25
C PRO A 567 -7.63 11.83 -25.50
N PHE A 568 -8.88 12.14 -25.83
CA PHE A 568 -9.67 13.16 -25.17
C PHE A 568 -10.57 12.56 -24.08
N GLY A 569 -10.55 13.17 -22.90
CA GLY A 569 -11.39 12.82 -21.75
C GLY A 569 -10.73 11.85 -20.77
N ASP A 570 -10.92 12.13 -19.47
CA ASP A 570 -10.71 11.15 -18.41
C ASP A 570 -11.71 11.32 -17.26
N ARG A 571 -11.70 10.39 -16.30
CA ARG A 571 -12.54 10.45 -15.08
C ARG A 571 -12.21 11.67 -14.20
N GLN A 572 -11.12 12.40 -14.48
CA GLN A 572 -10.58 13.47 -13.65
C GLN A 572 -10.89 14.87 -14.18
N SER A 573 -10.99 15.04 -15.50
CA SER A 573 -11.20 16.31 -16.18
C SER A 573 -11.47 16.15 -17.68
N LYS A 574 -11.94 17.22 -18.33
CA LYS A 574 -12.14 17.29 -19.79
C LYS A 574 -10.86 17.71 -20.49
N ARG A 575 -9.91 16.78 -20.63
CA ARG A 575 -8.58 17.09 -21.18
C ARG A 575 -8.06 16.07 -22.18
N PHE A 576 -7.19 16.50 -23.09
CA PHE A 576 -6.34 15.58 -23.83
C PHE A 576 -5.22 15.06 -22.94
N LYS A 577 -4.87 13.78 -23.07
CA LYS A 577 -3.92 13.14 -22.17
C LYS A 577 -3.07 12.07 -22.88
N THR A 578 -1.83 11.92 -22.42
CA THR A 578 -1.01 10.74 -22.73
C THR A 578 0.09 10.59 -21.68
N ARG A 579 0.56 9.37 -21.46
CA ARG A 579 1.62 9.07 -20.48
C ARG A 579 2.90 8.68 -21.21
N ASN A 580 4.04 9.18 -20.74
CA ASN A 580 5.38 8.91 -21.26
C ASN A 580 5.52 9.10 -22.78
N ASP A 581 4.88 10.16 -23.30
CA ASP A 581 5.16 10.65 -24.64
C ASP A 581 6.67 10.88 -24.83
N PRO A 582 7.27 10.54 -26.00
CA PRO A 582 8.70 10.67 -26.20
C PRO A 582 9.28 12.06 -25.93
N ILE A 583 8.60 13.11 -26.38
CA ILE A 583 9.05 14.49 -26.13
C ILE A 583 8.95 14.80 -24.64
N ALA A 584 7.82 14.46 -23.99
CA ALA A 584 7.70 14.61 -22.54
C ALA A 584 8.81 13.88 -21.77
N ARG A 585 9.18 12.67 -22.18
CA ARG A 585 10.24 11.87 -21.54
C ARG A 585 11.61 12.49 -21.74
N VAL A 586 11.92 13.05 -22.89
CA VAL A 586 13.18 13.78 -23.09
C VAL A 586 13.22 15.02 -22.20
N LEU A 587 12.15 15.82 -22.16
CA LEU A 587 12.04 16.98 -21.28
C LEU A 587 12.19 16.63 -19.79
N HIS A 588 11.73 15.43 -19.40
CA HIS A 588 11.87 14.92 -18.04
C HIS A 588 13.32 14.79 -17.57
N TYR A 589 14.21 14.43 -18.49
CA TYR A 589 15.64 14.31 -18.20
C TYR A 589 16.35 15.63 -18.40
N GLU A 590 15.96 16.41 -19.41
CA GLU A 590 16.48 17.76 -19.65
C GLU A 590 16.25 18.66 -18.44
N MET A 591 15.13 18.51 -17.75
CA MET A 591 14.78 19.33 -16.59
C MET A 591 15.44 18.87 -15.27
N LEU A 592 15.92 17.63 -15.20
CA LEU A 592 16.45 17.01 -13.98
C LEU A 592 17.52 17.86 -13.27
N PRO A 593 18.54 18.44 -13.95
CA PRO A 593 19.55 19.27 -13.28
C PRO A 593 18.96 20.46 -12.52
N LEU A 594 17.93 21.09 -13.09
CA LEU A 594 17.25 22.21 -12.44
C LEU A 594 16.45 21.74 -11.23
N ILE A 595 15.79 20.58 -11.31
CA ILE A 595 15.01 20.04 -10.18
C ILE A 595 15.93 19.61 -9.03
N GLU A 596 17.07 18.98 -9.32
CA GLU A 596 18.09 18.68 -8.29
C GLU A 596 18.67 19.97 -7.69
N LYS A 597 18.89 21.01 -8.49
CA LYS A 597 19.34 22.33 -8.00
C LYS A 597 18.31 22.98 -7.08
N ILE A 598 17.02 22.91 -7.39
CA ILE A 598 15.94 23.50 -6.59
C ILE A 598 15.79 22.76 -5.26
N THR A 599 15.88 21.43 -5.27
CA THR A 599 15.63 20.59 -4.09
C THR A 599 16.85 20.37 -3.21
N GLY A 600 18.06 20.45 -3.78
CA GLY A 600 19.28 19.98 -3.13
C GLY A 600 19.35 18.45 -2.99
N GLU A 601 18.43 17.71 -3.60
CA GLU A 601 18.34 16.25 -3.54
C GLU A 601 18.80 15.62 -4.85
N LYS A 602 19.38 14.40 -4.77
CA LYS A 602 19.61 13.57 -5.96
C LYS A 602 18.35 12.80 -6.32
N LEU A 603 17.89 12.99 -7.55
CA LEU A 603 16.56 12.54 -7.98
C LEU A 603 16.64 11.65 -9.23
N LYS A 604 15.65 10.76 -9.36
CA LYS A 604 15.40 9.94 -10.56
C LYS A 604 14.06 10.31 -11.19
N PRO A 605 14.01 10.55 -12.52
CA PRO A 605 12.76 10.71 -13.25
C PRO A 605 11.90 9.43 -13.20
N THR A 606 10.61 9.52 -12.85
CA THR A 606 9.69 8.36 -12.85
C THR A 606 8.87 8.30 -14.14
N TYR A 607 7.78 9.05 -14.25
CA TYR A 607 6.91 9.10 -15.42
C TYR A 607 6.43 10.52 -15.74
N THR A 608 6.02 10.74 -16.98
CA THR A 608 5.41 11.99 -17.42
C THR A 608 3.97 11.80 -17.84
N TYR A 609 3.19 12.87 -17.75
CA TYR A 609 1.79 12.88 -18.12
C TYR A 609 1.40 14.20 -18.79
N LEU A 610 0.99 14.14 -20.06
CA LEU A 610 0.38 15.26 -20.76
C LEU A 610 -1.02 15.48 -20.21
N SER A 611 -1.33 16.73 -19.85
CA SER A 611 -2.66 17.17 -19.42
C SER A 611 -3.01 18.48 -20.12
N CYS A 612 -3.80 18.39 -21.18
CA CYS A 612 -4.19 19.55 -21.98
C CYS A 612 -5.68 19.84 -21.82
N TYR A 613 -5.98 20.78 -20.93
CA TYR A 613 -7.33 21.12 -20.51
C TYR A 613 -7.99 22.06 -21.52
N ILE A 614 -9.30 21.93 -21.66
CA ILE A 614 -10.15 22.85 -22.44
C ILE A 614 -11.12 23.60 -21.54
N LYS A 615 -11.77 24.65 -22.04
CA LYS A 615 -12.77 25.42 -21.31
C LYS A 615 -13.78 24.55 -20.55
N GLY A 616 -14.01 24.91 -19.28
CA GLY A 616 -14.92 24.22 -18.36
C GLY A 616 -14.32 22.99 -17.69
N SER A 617 -13.03 22.71 -17.90
CA SER A 617 -12.30 21.66 -17.18
C SER A 617 -11.94 22.10 -15.77
N ASP A 618 -12.05 21.21 -14.79
CA ASP A 618 -11.57 21.42 -13.44
C ASP A 618 -10.51 20.37 -13.06
N LEU A 619 -9.86 20.55 -11.91
CA LEU A 619 -9.03 19.52 -11.31
C LEU A 619 -9.47 19.33 -9.86
N PRO A 620 -10.31 18.32 -9.56
CA PRO A 620 -10.79 18.13 -8.20
C PRO A 620 -9.65 17.86 -7.23
N GLN A 621 -9.89 18.12 -5.95
CA GLN A 621 -8.86 17.97 -4.92
C GLN A 621 -8.30 16.56 -4.77
N HIS A 622 -6.97 16.49 -4.72
CA HIS A 622 -6.23 15.23 -4.57
C HIS A 622 -4.83 15.44 -3.99
N THR A 623 -4.22 14.33 -3.61
CA THR A 623 -2.76 14.17 -3.40
C THR A 623 -2.24 13.18 -4.45
N ASP A 624 -0.98 13.33 -4.85
CA ASP A 624 -0.32 12.53 -5.86
C ASP A 624 0.14 11.17 -5.33
N ASN A 625 0.34 10.23 -6.26
CA ASN A 625 0.77 8.86 -5.97
C ASN A 625 2.17 8.79 -5.31
N PRO A 626 2.53 7.63 -4.70
CA PRO A 626 3.89 7.39 -4.19
C PRO A 626 5.00 7.57 -5.23
N ASP A 627 4.60 7.48 -6.50
CA ASP A 627 5.50 7.66 -7.63
C ASP A 627 5.87 9.12 -7.95
N CYS A 628 5.28 10.07 -7.22
CA CYS A 628 5.26 11.51 -7.50
C CYS A 628 5.84 12.36 -6.37
N TRP A 629 6.95 11.92 -5.74
CA TRP A 629 7.55 12.62 -4.59
C TRP A 629 7.80 14.12 -4.84
N ARG A 630 8.31 14.46 -6.02
CA ARG A 630 8.31 15.84 -6.52
C ARG A 630 7.46 15.93 -7.78
N THR A 631 6.46 16.79 -7.75
CA THR A 631 5.59 17.06 -8.90
C THR A 631 5.98 18.38 -9.53
N VAL A 632 6.27 18.35 -10.84
CA VAL A 632 6.54 19.53 -11.66
C VAL A 632 5.47 19.66 -12.71
N SER A 633 4.73 20.76 -12.68
CA SER A 633 3.77 21.17 -13.69
C SER A 633 4.44 22.17 -14.64
N TYR A 634 4.91 21.70 -15.79
CA TYR A 634 5.49 22.54 -16.84
C TYR A 634 4.40 23.02 -17.79
N LEU A 635 4.29 24.34 -17.98
CA LEU A 635 3.28 24.96 -18.82
C LEU A 635 3.76 24.99 -20.27
N ILE A 636 3.11 24.21 -21.13
CA ILE A 636 3.36 24.21 -22.58
C ILE A 636 2.81 25.49 -23.20
N ASP A 637 1.53 25.79 -22.95
CA ASP A 637 0.87 26.97 -23.53
C ASP A 637 -0.45 27.31 -22.82
N LYS A 638 -0.85 28.58 -22.90
CA LYS A 638 -2.15 29.12 -22.45
C LYS A 638 -2.46 30.43 -23.21
N PRO A 639 -3.73 30.88 -23.29
CA PRO A 639 -4.06 32.18 -23.85
C PRO A 639 -3.30 33.32 -23.16
N ASN A 640 -2.79 34.27 -23.95
CA ASN A 640 -1.97 35.38 -23.45
C ASN A 640 -2.69 36.21 -22.38
N GLY A 641 -1.99 36.52 -21.29
CA GLY A 641 -2.52 37.33 -20.19
C GLY A 641 -3.55 36.63 -19.32
N THR A 642 -3.77 35.33 -19.50
CA THR A 642 -4.69 34.55 -18.65
C THR A 642 -3.94 33.78 -17.58
N ASN A 643 -4.57 33.59 -16.42
CA ASN A 643 -4.09 32.70 -15.37
C ASN A 643 -5.15 31.65 -15.06
N TRP A 644 -4.66 30.46 -14.70
CA TRP A 644 -5.46 29.42 -14.08
C TRP A 644 -4.62 28.84 -12.96
N ASP A 645 -4.97 29.15 -11.73
CA ASP A 645 -4.14 28.79 -10.59
C ASP A 645 -4.35 27.33 -10.19
N ILE A 646 -3.27 26.65 -9.83
CA ILE A 646 -3.34 25.49 -8.94
C ILE A 646 -3.24 25.98 -7.51
N TYR A 647 -4.19 25.59 -6.67
CA TYR A 647 -4.20 25.89 -5.25
C TYR A 647 -3.58 24.72 -4.50
N VAL A 648 -2.47 24.96 -3.79
CA VAL A 648 -1.78 23.96 -2.96
C VAL A 648 -2.04 24.27 -1.50
N ASP A 649 -2.70 23.37 -0.78
CA ASP A 649 -3.01 23.51 0.64
C ASP A 649 -1.73 23.44 1.47
N LEU A 650 -1.48 24.44 2.30
CA LEU A 650 -0.31 24.51 3.18
C LEU A 650 -0.34 23.48 4.31
N ARG A 651 -1.49 22.82 4.53
CA ARG A 651 -1.63 21.80 5.58
C ARG A 651 -1.21 20.44 5.05
N LYS A 652 -0.23 19.86 5.73
CA LYS A 652 0.20 18.49 5.51
C LYS A 652 -0.91 17.49 5.89
N GLN A 653 -1.15 16.54 4.99
CA GLN A 653 -2.19 15.53 5.18
C GLN A 653 -1.71 14.39 6.06
N ASN A 654 -2.59 13.88 6.92
CA ASN A 654 -2.30 12.75 7.82
C ASN A 654 -2.03 11.43 7.08
N VAL A 655 -2.45 11.34 5.82
CA VAL A 655 -2.29 10.17 4.96
C VAL A 655 -1.62 10.64 3.68
N LYS A 656 -0.37 10.22 3.45
CA LYS A 656 0.36 10.48 2.21
C LYS A 656 -0.32 9.75 1.04
N HIS A 657 -0.33 10.38 -0.14
CA HIS A 657 -0.80 9.78 -1.39
C HIS A 657 -2.20 9.18 -1.32
N LYS A 658 -3.12 9.81 -0.57
CA LYS A 658 -4.50 9.34 -0.43
C LYS A 658 -5.22 9.32 -1.79
N GLY A 659 -4.77 10.11 -2.76
CA GLY A 659 -5.49 10.31 -4.01
C GLY A 659 -6.63 11.30 -3.79
N ARG A 660 -7.85 10.93 -4.19
CA ARG A 660 -9.01 11.83 -4.22
C ARG A 660 -9.60 12.10 -2.84
N TYR A 661 -10.10 13.32 -2.66
CA TYR A 661 -10.80 13.76 -1.45
C TYR A 661 -12.26 14.10 -1.75
N ASN A 662 -13.02 13.18 -2.34
CA ASN A 662 -14.38 13.47 -2.82
C ASN A 662 -15.35 13.91 -1.70
N ASP A 663 -15.19 13.37 -0.48
CA ASP A 663 -16.09 13.62 0.65
C ASP A 663 -15.53 14.67 1.64
N THR A 664 -14.46 15.37 1.27
CA THR A 664 -13.84 16.41 2.12
C THR A 664 -14.21 17.79 1.58
N PRO A 665 -14.51 18.79 2.42
CA PRO A 665 -14.64 20.17 1.93
C PRO A 665 -13.35 20.62 1.24
N ILE A 666 -13.48 21.37 0.14
CA ILE A 666 -12.34 21.98 -0.54
C ILE A 666 -11.60 22.89 0.46
N PRO A 667 -10.26 22.82 0.55
CA PRO A 667 -9.48 23.75 1.37
C PRO A 667 -9.86 25.21 1.09
N SER A 668 -10.00 26.01 2.15
CA SER A 668 -10.16 27.46 1.98
C SER A 668 -8.95 28.03 1.25
N LYS A 669 -9.18 28.97 0.32
CA LYS A 669 -8.11 29.67 -0.41
C LYS A 669 -7.12 30.36 0.54
N ASP A 670 -7.58 30.80 1.72
CA ASP A 670 -6.72 31.40 2.75
C ASP A 670 -5.66 30.43 3.30
N ASN A 671 -5.87 29.12 3.15
CA ASN A 671 -4.92 28.07 3.54
C ASN A 671 -4.12 27.54 2.35
N CYS A 672 -4.29 28.11 1.16
CA CYS A 672 -3.66 27.66 -0.07
C CYS A 672 -2.68 28.69 -0.60
N VAL A 673 -1.65 28.20 -1.28
CA VAL A 673 -0.85 29.02 -2.19
C VAL A 673 -1.40 28.82 -3.60
N ALA A 674 -1.80 29.91 -4.24
CA ALA A 674 -2.17 29.92 -5.64
C ALA A 674 -0.89 29.99 -6.49
N CYS A 675 -0.75 29.08 -7.45
CA CYS A 675 0.41 29.02 -8.33
C CYS A 675 -0.02 29.00 -9.79
N ASP A 676 0.60 29.86 -10.58
CA ASP A 676 0.55 29.85 -12.04
C ASP A 676 1.89 30.34 -12.60
N CYS A 677 2.17 30.06 -13.87
CA CYS A 677 3.39 30.50 -14.53
C CYS A 677 3.13 30.92 -15.98
N ASP A 678 4.14 31.51 -16.63
CA ASP A 678 4.06 31.87 -18.03
C ASP A 678 4.35 30.67 -18.93
N LYS A 679 4.03 30.79 -20.23
CA LYS A 679 4.40 29.80 -21.25
C LYS A 679 5.89 29.43 -21.13
N GLY A 680 6.19 28.13 -21.07
CA GLY A 680 7.56 27.64 -20.87
C GLY A 680 8.08 27.77 -19.43
N GLY A 681 7.22 28.15 -18.49
CA GLY A 681 7.46 28.11 -17.06
C GLY A 681 7.08 26.77 -16.43
N MET A 682 7.39 26.63 -15.15
CA MET A 682 6.97 25.48 -14.35
C MET A 682 6.58 25.89 -12.93
N MET A 683 5.73 25.08 -12.33
CA MET A 683 5.41 25.09 -10.90
C MET A 683 5.84 23.76 -10.29
N MET A 684 6.46 23.81 -9.11
CA MET A 684 6.96 22.65 -8.40
C MET A 684 6.45 22.64 -6.96
N PHE A 685 5.93 21.50 -6.49
CA PHE A 685 5.42 21.35 -5.13
C PHE A 685 5.48 19.87 -4.68
N ASP A 686 5.30 19.63 -3.38
CA ASP A 686 5.18 18.27 -2.84
C ASP A 686 3.74 17.76 -3.04
N GLY A 687 3.52 17.10 -4.16
CA GLY A 687 2.20 16.60 -4.53
C GLY A 687 1.66 15.53 -3.60
N THR A 688 2.52 14.89 -2.80
CA THR A 688 2.19 13.66 -2.08
C THR A 688 1.59 13.85 -0.70
N ASP A 689 1.97 14.97 -0.11
CA ASP A 689 1.67 15.32 1.27
C ASP A 689 0.63 16.46 1.36
N HIS A 690 0.41 17.19 0.27
CA HIS A 690 -0.43 18.40 0.23
C HIS A 690 -1.58 18.27 -0.78
N ILE A 691 -2.80 18.57 -0.32
CA ILE A 691 -3.97 18.61 -1.20
C ILE A 691 -3.76 19.73 -2.22
N HIS A 692 -4.03 19.45 -3.49
CA HIS A 692 -4.05 20.48 -4.51
C HIS A 692 -5.22 20.29 -5.49
N TYR A 693 -5.70 21.42 -6.02
CA TYR A 693 -6.87 21.46 -6.91
C TYR A 693 -6.84 22.68 -7.83
N ARG A 694 -7.66 22.65 -8.89
CA ARG A 694 -7.94 23.79 -9.77
C ARG A 694 -9.45 23.95 -9.87
N GLU A 695 -9.90 25.20 -9.83
CA GLU A 695 -11.29 25.55 -10.12
C GLU A 695 -11.59 25.38 -11.63
N PRO A 696 -12.85 25.40 -12.06
CA PRO A 696 -13.19 25.32 -13.48
C PRO A 696 -12.44 26.36 -14.33
N LEU A 697 -11.84 25.91 -15.43
CA LEU A 697 -11.09 26.71 -16.38
C LEU A 697 -12.06 27.58 -17.19
N GLU A 698 -11.94 28.89 -17.07
CA GLU A 698 -12.80 29.84 -17.79
C GLU A 698 -12.29 30.14 -19.22
N HIS A 699 -10.98 29.95 -19.44
CA HIS A 699 -10.29 30.22 -20.69
C HIS A 699 -10.40 29.07 -21.68
N GLU A 700 -10.04 29.30 -22.95
CA GLU A 700 -10.20 28.30 -24.01
C GLU A 700 -9.41 27.02 -23.77
N TYR A 701 -8.16 27.16 -23.30
CA TYR A 701 -7.28 26.03 -23.06
C TYR A 701 -6.20 26.32 -22.02
N TYR A 702 -5.61 25.26 -21.49
CA TYR A 702 -4.42 25.31 -20.64
C TYR A 702 -3.64 24.00 -20.78
N TYR A 703 -2.46 24.04 -21.39
CA TYR A 703 -1.72 22.84 -21.79
C TYR A 703 -0.48 22.65 -20.93
N LEU A 704 -0.39 21.54 -20.20
CA LEU A 704 0.73 21.29 -19.30
C LEU A 704 1.27 19.86 -19.39
N LEU A 705 2.54 19.70 -19.03
CA LEU A 705 3.18 18.43 -18.73
C LEU A 705 3.36 18.28 -17.23
N LEU A 706 2.97 17.13 -16.70
CA LEU A 706 3.30 16.71 -15.35
C LEU A 706 4.54 15.82 -15.41
N LEU A 707 5.62 16.24 -14.76
CA LEU A 707 6.88 15.52 -14.65
C LEU A 707 7.11 15.15 -13.18
N HIS A 708 7.40 13.88 -12.92
CA HIS A 708 7.44 13.33 -11.58
C HIS A 708 8.80 12.72 -11.25
N TYR A 709 9.35 13.08 -10.09
CA TYR A 709 10.68 12.64 -9.66
C TYR A 709 10.62 11.97 -8.28
N LYS A 710 11.65 11.18 -7.97
CA LYS A 710 11.87 10.54 -6.66
C LYS A 710 13.32 10.63 -6.20
N PRO A 711 13.60 10.54 -4.89
CA PRO A 711 14.96 10.34 -4.40
C PRO A 711 15.55 9.02 -4.94
N ILE A 712 16.86 9.03 -5.19
CA ILE A 712 17.58 7.84 -5.65
C ILE A 712 17.57 6.74 -4.57
N ASP A 713 17.67 7.13 -3.30
CA ASP A 713 17.80 6.25 -2.13
C ASP A 713 16.47 5.72 -1.56
N CYS A 714 15.36 5.90 -2.29
CA CYS A 714 14.03 5.39 -1.94
C CYS A 714 13.60 4.16 -2.75
#